data_AF-A0A518LJ76-F1
#
_entry.id   AF-A0A518LJ76-F1
#
_cell.length_a   1.000
_cell.length_b   1.000
_cell.length_c   1.000
_cell.angle_alpha   90.00
_cell.angle_beta   90.00
_cell.angle_gamma   90.00
#
_symmetry.space_group_name_H-M   'P 1'
#
loop_
_entity.id
_entity.type
_entity.pdbx_description
1 polymer ?
#
loop_
_entity_poly.entity_id
_entity_poly.type
_entity_poly.pdbx_seq_one_letter_code
_entity_poly.pdbx_strand_id
1 'polypeptide(L)'
;MSFGNEGKREFAAEKSRSSGVASRWMSVIFMSLFASILLGSVWSSMVRSEPPGGGVTGAVEPPAMQPAAKISKPMKDRQVQGGWCRYPEGRPRAPQPPEGVLRLLGVLEAEPNNTVETAQVLPLGTAQGQDVDLNLTGSASSAGDVDFYRFSAQKGDIIGVAVVGVGSMDPVTTLVRGSDGSAIFLNDDFEFHTFIFPESAPWPGGDQFTDSAMTYVVPVTGQYLVRVQAFSGLSTGDYQLRLRSRKPNLHKLESPGQQIVFLDFDGANINVCEIFGCFPPLNPPFRTLSPLAGFLPNWGLNANQESAVIDAIIAVVKENFDSLRLASLNGNLDAGDPPGSFDVIVLNSRDHMDPFGQPNVTRVIIGGTVDEFTIDTIGLAQFIDPGNYAPEDTSVVLLDYLSEAPGGSPICCSINDLPRAPGFTMVQAVGVVVGNIVSHELGHCLGNWHSTVLNGVTNIMDEGGNILALAGAGVDGVLGTGDDADIDFIPDTFSTFEDLFIGTNSTDVNTAFGLATGALPAVPPTLLNVLPIVDSDLGELGQITVTFSEPVLGVTAAALRVNGVAASSVSGAGGGPYLFQGFIAPGDGPAVVELAAGQIRDGVGNTFTGGNWQYQIRDCNANRVLDTTEIEDGLLADCNDNGVPDVCEAGVLRSQTVPAATIAAGQSIQLGEYLPFIGGQEPIEYEWELRGNPSGEVANGFDPSYGPLQPGTYVVKATAADSAGCQAVGFVTVFVLSSGGDGGEPNGNGNTNGAPNPNPNGNNNLIPPCGDGVMCGATGGGMTILMTLIGSSVGLRVFSRRSRRR
;
A
#
# COMPACT_ATOMS: atom_id res chain seq x y z
N MET A 1 37.64 -40.86 47.13
CA MET A 1 37.41 -42.08 47.95
C MET A 1 37.04 -43.20 47.00
N SER A 2 37.43 -44.46 47.30
CA SER A 2 37.26 -45.72 46.51
C SER A 2 37.08 -45.63 44.98
N PHE A 3 38.06 -46.01 44.16
CA PHE A 3 38.56 -47.39 43.88
C PHE A 3 37.52 -48.30 43.19
N GLY A 4 37.85 -49.05 42.12
CA GLY A 4 39.16 -49.27 41.45
C GLY A 4 39.02 -49.50 39.93
N ASN A 5 40.11 -49.43 39.16
CA ASN A 5 40.95 -50.59 38.71
C ASN A 5 40.30 -51.37 37.55
N GLU A 6 40.94 -51.74 36.43
CA GLU A 6 42.31 -51.60 35.88
C GLU A 6 42.16 -51.60 34.32
N GLY A 7 43.10 -51.21 33.45
CA GLY A 7 44.50 -50.79 33.60
C GLY A 7 45.42 -51.57 32.64
N LYS A 8 46.40 -50.90 31.98
CA LYS A 8 47.45 -51.45 31.06
C LYS A 8 46.92 -51.84 29.65
N ARG A 9 47.67 -51.68 28.53
CA ARG A 9 49.01 -51.12 28.22
C ARG A 9 48.99 -50.64 26.74
N GLU A 10 49.55 -49.50 26.34
CA GLU A 10 50.97 -49.08 26.32
C GLU A 10 51.80 -49.80 25.23
N PHE A 11 51.98 -49.17 24.05
CA PHE A 11 53.28 -48.64 23.59
C PHE A 11 53.14 -47.86 22.27
N ALA A 12 54.03 -46.90 22.03
CA ALA A 12 54.12 -46.12 20.79
C ALA A 12 55.48 -46.32 20.10
N ALA A 13 55.52 -46.26 18.76
CA ALA A 13 56.75 -46.02 17.97
C ALA A 13 56.45 -45.69 16.49
N GLU A 14 56.20 -44.41 16.23
CA GLU A 14 56.59 -43.65 15.03
C GLU A 14 57.68 -44.30 14.13
N LYS A 15 57.41 -44.46 12.80
CA LYS A 15 58.38 -44.08 11.74
C LYS A 15 57.91 -44.09 10.28
N SER A 16 58.41 -43.08 9.55
CA SER A 16 58.77 -43.02 8.11
C SER A 16 57.77 -43.39 7.00
N ARG A 17 57.51 -42.41 6.13
CA ARG A 17 57.04 -42.56 4.74
C ARG A 17 57.91 -43.54 3.93
N SER A 18 57.31 -44.33 3.03
CA SER A 18 57.52 -44.16 1.57
C SER A 18 56.65 -45.11 0.70
N SER A 19 56.47 -44.70 -0.54
CA SER A 19 55.78 -45.34 -1.67
C SER A 19 56.21 -46.77 -2.03
N GLY A 20 55.30 -47.61 -2.55
CA GLY A 20 55.66 -48.89 -3.18
C GLY A 20 54.48 -49.71 -3.76
N VAL A 21 54.12 -49.47 -5.02
CA VAL A 21 53.05 -50.20 -5.75
C VAL A 21 53.47 -51.63 -6.16
N ALA A 22 52.67 -52.65 -5.79
CA ALA A 22 52.46 -53.93 -6.52
C ALA A 22 51.43 -54.81 -5.78
N SER A 23 50.21 -55.02 -6.28
CA SER A 23 49.83 -55.92 -7.39
C SER A 23 49.83 -57.43 -7.06
N ARG A 24 48.63 -58.02 -6.98
CA ARG A 24 48.36 -59.43 -7.31
C ARG A 24 47.18 -59.49 -8.29
N TRP A 25 47.43 -59.88 -9.55
CA TRP A 25 47.39 -61.27 -10.07
C TRP A 25 45.92 -61.80 -10.06
N MET A 26 45.29 -62.25 -11.16
CA MET A 26 45.80 -63.23 -12.15
C MET A 26 44.93 -63.34 -13.46
N SER A 27 45.57 -63.73 -14.58
CA SER A 27 45.17 -64.29 -15.92
C SER A 27 43.69 -64.65 -16.27
N VAL A 28 43.20 -64.78 -17.53
CA VAL A 28 43.56 -65.60 -18.75
C VAL A 28 42.74 -65.06 -19.98
N ILE A 29 43.28 -64.59 -21.13
CA ILE A 29 43.76 -65.27 -22.39
C ILE A 29 42.68 -65.79 -23.41
N PHE A 30 42.62 -65.15 -24.61
CA PHE A 30 42.26 -65.65 -25.99
C PHE A 30 40.82 -66.16 -26.31
N MET A 31 40.21 -66.10 -27.53
CA MET A 31 40.42 -65.35 -28.81
C MET A 31 39.26 -65.63 -29.85
N SER A 32 39.04 -64.74 -30.85
CA SER A 32 38.55 -65.00 -32.24
C SER A 32 37.06 -65.21 -32.66
N LEU A 33 36.54 -64.20 -33.40
CA LEU A 33 35.95 -64.23 -34.79
C LEU A 33 34.48 -64.67 -35.14
N PHE A 34 34.00 -64.05 -36.25
CA PHE A 34 32.74 -64.19 -37.03
C PHE A 34 31.40 -63.74 -36.37
N ALA A 35 30.35 -63.28 -37.08
CA ALA A 35 30.15 -62.51 -38.34
C ALA A 35 28.62 -62.32 -38.56
N SER A 36 28.06 -61.09 -38.60
CA SER A 36 27.62 -60.35 -39.82
C SER A 36 26.24 -60.72 -40.41
N ILE A 37 25.67 -59.83 -41.28
CA ILE A 37 24.49 -60.03 -42.18
C ILE A 37 23.10 -59.99 -41.47
N LEU A 38 22.05 -59.25 -41.88
CA LEU A 38 21.83 -58.14 -42.85
C LEU A 38 20.33 -57.68 -42.75
N LEU A 39 19.92 -56.66 -43.53
CA LEU A 39 18.53 -56.18 -43.79
C LEU A 39 17.82 -55.40 -42.64
N GLY A 40 17.11 -54.28 -42.89
CA GLY A 40 17.08 -53.44 -44.10
C GLY A 40 15.79 -52.60 -44.29
N SER A 41 15.94 -51.37 -44.82
CA SER A 41 14.92 -50.52 -45.50
C SER A 41 13.54 -50.30 -44.83
N VAL A 42 13.20 -49.10 -44.33
CA VAL A 42 12.80 -47.88 -45.09
C VAL A 42 11.47 -48.01 -45.86
N TRP A 43 10.45 -47.26 -45.39
CA TRP A 43 9.38 -46.52 -46.10
C TRP A 43 8.63 -45.72 -44.99
N SER A 44 8.48 -44.38 -44.99
CA SER A 44 7.78 -43.49 -45.95
C SER A 44 6.39 -44.03 -46.30
N SER A 45 5.27 -43.36 -46.01
CA SER A 45 4.98 -41.96 -46.37
C SER A 45 3.64 -41.45 -45.78
N MET A 46 3.49 -40.12 -45.73
CA MET A 46 2.23 -39.34 -45.82
C MET A 46 1.05 -39.67 -44.86
N VAL A 47 0.84 -38.78 -43.89
CA VAL A 47 -0.48 -38.48 -43.32
C VAL A 47 -1.01 -37.18 -43.93
N ARG A 48 -2.30 -37.17 -44.33
CA ARG A 48 -3.12 -35.96 -44.53
C ARG A 48 -4.59 -36.30 -44.38
N SER A 49 -5.39 -35.26 -44.09
CA SER A 49 -6.86 -35.24 -43.98
C SER A 49 -7.52 -36.09 -42.88
N GLU A 50 -8.08 -35.37 -41.91
CA GLU A 50 -9.21 -35.74 -41.04
C GLU A 50 -10.51 -35.89 -41.86
N PRO A 51 -11.69 -36.09 -41.22
CA PRO A 51 -12.09 -37.19 -40.35
C PRO A 51 -13.30 -37.95 -40.97
N PRO A 52 -13.90 -38.95 -40.30
CA PRO A 52 -15.14 -38.62 -39.57
C PRO A 52 -15.32 -39.40 -38.25
N GLY A 53 -16.21 -38.92 -37.38
CA GLY A 53 -16.50 -39.54 -36.09
C GLY A 53 -17.41 -40.78 -36.16
N GLY A 54 -17.25 -41.67 -35.18
CA GLY A 54 -18.11 -42.83 -34.94
C GLY A 54 -17.76 -43.48 -33.60
N GLY A 55 -18.60 -43.26 -32.57
CA GLY A 55 -18.30 -43.71 -31.21
C GLY A 55 -18.50 -45.23 -31.02
N VAL A 56 -17.53 -45.88 -30.37
CA VAL A 56 -17.66 -47.22 -29.81
C VAL A 56 -17.15 -47.18 -28.36
N THR A 57 -17.96 -47.68 -27.43
CA THR A 57 -17.62 -47.73 -26.01
C THR A 57 -16.59 -48.82 -25.73
N GLY A 58 -15.36 -48.41 -25.40
CA GLY A 58 -14.35 -49.29 -24.81
C GLY A 58 -13.65 -48.52 -23.68
N ALA A 59 -13.82 -48.97 -22.44
CA ALA A 59 -13.06 -48.42 -21.32
C ALA A 59 -11.61 -48.88 -21.46
N VAL A 60 -10.72 -47.95 -21.81
CA VAL A 60 -9.28 -48.14 -21.66
C VAL A 60 -8.95 -47.78 -20.22
N GLU A 61 -8.51 -48.75 -19.44
CA GLU A 61 -7.98 -48.49 -18.09
C GLU A 61 -6.78 -47.53 -18.21
N PRO A 62 -6.68 -46.48 -17.39
CA PRO A 62 -5.47 -45.66 -17.35
C PRO A 62 -4.28 -46.57 -16.94
N PRO A 63 -3.07 -46.33 -17.48
CA PRO A 63 -1.93 -47.19 -17.22
C PRO A 63 -1.63 -47.22 -15.71
N ALA A 64 -1.61 -48.41 -15.13
CA ALA A 64 -1.29 -48.60 -13.73
C ALA A 64 0.11 -48.06 -13.43
N MET A 65 0.18 -46.94 -12.70
CA MET A 65 1.40 -46.34 -12.22
C MET A 65 2.13 -47.37 -11.36
N GLN A 66 3.36 -47.74 -11.75
CA GLN A 66 4.12 -48.73 -10.96
C GLN A 66 4.48 -48.13 -9.60
N PRO A 67 4.42 -48.91 -8.50
CA PRO A 67 4.81 -48.41 -7.18
C PRO A 67 6.27 -47.96 -7.21
N ALA A 68 6.53 -46.78 -6.67
CA ALA A 68 7.88 -46.22 -6.59
C ALA A 68 8.81 -47.18 -5.83
N ALA A 69 9.94 -47.52 -6.44
CA ALA A 69 10.96 -48.33 -5.80
C ALA A 69 11.80 -47.43 -4.88
N LYS A 70 11.69 -47.58 -3.55
CA LYS A 70 12.43 -46.74 -2.58
C LYS A 70 13.91 -46.65 -2.93
N ILE A 71 14.41 -45.46 -3.25
CA ILE A 71 15.83 -45.11 -3.20
C ILE A 71 16.13 -44.60 -1.78
N SER A 72 15.82 -45.41 -0.77
CA SER A 72 16.05 -45.08 0.64
C SER A 72 17.54 -45.07 0.97
N LYS A 73 18.24 -44.02 0.57
CA LYS A 73 19.63 -43.72 0.96
C LYS A 73 19.62 -42.85 2.22
N PRO A 74 20.37 -43.19 3.27
CA PRO A 74 20.59 -42.22 4.35
C PRO A 74 21.36 -41.02 3.78
N MET A 75 21.08 -39.80 4.27
CA MET A 75 21.66 -38.52 3.81
C MET A 75 23.18 -38.57 3.52
N LYS A 76 23.93 -39.38 4.28
CA LYS A 76 25.38 -39.58 4.13
C LYS A 76 25.84 -40.10 2.76
N ASP A 77 24.99 -40.81 2.01
CA ASP A 77 25.32 -41.32 0.67
C ASP A 77 24.78 -40.42 -0.47
N ARG A 78 24.17 -39.26 -0.16
CA ARG A 78 24.00 -38.16 -1.14
C ARG A 78 25.34 -37.41 -1.32
N GLN A 79 26.42 -38.13 -1.65
CA GLN A 79 27.72 -37.60 -2.11
C GLN A 79 27.97 -37.96 -3.59
N VAL A 80 27.01 -37.62 -4.45
CA VAL A 80 27.25 -37.54 -5.90
C VAL A 80 27.82 -36.15 -6.16
N GLN A 81 29.04 -36.05 -6.69
CA GLN A 81 29.58 -34.77 -7.16
C GLN A 81 28.78 -34.30 -8.39
N GLY A 82 28.34 -33.05 -8.41
CA GLY A 82 27.79 -32.42 -9.61
C GLY A 82 26.45 -31.68 -9.45
N GLY A 83 25.72 -31.85 -8.34
CA GLY A 83 24.53 -31.04 -8.07
C GLY A 83 24.89 -29.64 -7.58
N TRP A 84 24.29 -28.61 -8.19
CA TRP A 84 24.50 -27.20 -7.83
C TRP A 84 23.55 -26.81 -6.68
N CYS A 85 23.74 -25.63 -6.08
CA CYS A 85 22.78 -24.95 -5.20
C CYS A 85 22.28 -25.77 -3.99
N ARG A 86 23.11 -26.68 -3.46
CA ARG A 86 22.76 -27.48 -2.27
C ARG A 86 22.78 -26.63 -0.99
N TYR A 87 21.59 -26.42 -0.42
CA TYR A 87 21.42 -25.82 0.90
C TYR A 87 22.29 -26.48 1.98
N PRO A 88 23.01 -25.69 2.82
CA PRO A 88 23.79 -26.21 3.94
C PRO A 88 22.92 -26.97 4.95
N GLU A 89 23.42 -28.12 5.40
CA GLU A 89 22.80 -28.85 6.53
C GLU A 89 22.81 -27.97 7.80
N GLY A 90 21.91 -28.26 8.74
CA GLY A 90 22.03 -27.75 10.11
C GLY A 90 21.58 -26.31 10.37
N ARG A 91 20.80 -25.68 9.48
CA ARG A 91 19.95 -24.55 9.89
C ARG A 91 19.10 -24.96 11.11
N PRO A 92 18.88 -24.09 12.11
CA PRO A 92 17.79 -24.29 13.05
C PRO A 92 16.50 -24.47 12.25
N ARG A 93 15.69 -25.48 12.57
CA ARG A 93 14.33 -25.52 12.03
C ARG A 93 13.65 -24.23 12.44
N ALA A 94 13.03 -23.52 11.49
CA ALA A 94 11.96 -22.61 11.85
C ALA A 94 10.99 -23.40 12.76
N PRO A 95 10.55 -22.86 13.90
CA PRO A 95 9.49 -23.51 14.65
C PRO A 95 8.31 -23.70 13.69
N GLN A 96 7.62 -24.86 13.76
CA GLN A 96 6.38 -25.09 13.00
C GLN A 96 5.54 -23.82 13.09
N PRO A 97 5.22 -23.14 11.97
CA PRO A 97 4.78 -21.75 12.00
C PRO A 97 3.56 -21.68 12.92
N PRO A 98 3.60 -20.82 13.95
CA PRO A 98 2.77 -20.96 15.14
C PRO A 98 1.30 -21.05 14.71
N GLU A 99 0.60 -22.12 15.14
CA GLU A 99 -0.79 -22.39 14.74
C GLU A 99 -1.60 -21.10 14.85
N GLY A 100 -2.17 -20.70 13.71
CA GLY A 100 -2.14 -19.29 13.29
C GLY A 100 -2.73 -18.26 14.25
N VAL A 101 -2.47 -16.99 13.92
CA VAL A 101 -3.29 -15.85 14.40
C VAL A 101 -4.78 -16.01 14.01
N LEU A 102 -5.06 -16.93 13.08
CA LEU A 102 -6.37 -17.36 12.61
C LEU A 102 -6.91 -18.56 13.41
N ARG A 103 -8.21 -18.85 13.27
CA ARG A 103 -8.87 -19.91 14.03
C ARG A 103 -8.42 -21.30 13.56
N LEU A 104 -7.80 -22.07 14.46
CA LEU A 104 -7.61 -23.51 14.29
C LEU A 104 -8.98 -24.25 14.27
N LEU A 105 -9.18 -25.09 13.26
CA LEU A 105 -10.29 -26.02 13.11
C LEU A 105 -9.77 -27.46 13.19
N GLY A 106 -10.08 -28.13 14.29
CA GLY A 106 -9.99 -29.59 14.37
C GLY A 106 -11.13 -30.24 13.59
N VAL A 107 -10.78 -31.09 12.62
CA VAL A 107 -11.72 -31.88 11.81
C VAL A 107 -11.43 -33.37 12.02
N LEU A 108 -12.45 -34.23 11.91
CA LEU A 108 -12.26 -35.68 11.84
C LEU A 108 -12.60 -36.17 10.43
N GLU A 109 -11.98 -37.25 10.01
CA GLU A 109 -12.38 -38.01 8.83
C GLU A 109 -13.86 -38.43 8.86
N ALA A 110 -14.43 -38.67 7.67
CA ALA A 110 -15.81 -39.11 7.49
C ALA A 110 -15.91 -40.08 6.30
N GLU A 111 -15.73 -41.37 6.61
CA GLU A 111 -15.86 -42.48 5.66
C GLU A 111 -17.32 -42.73 5.22
N PRO A 112 -17.58 -43.18 3.96
CA PRO A 112 -16.59 -43.44 2.92
C PRO A 112 -16.11 -42.17 2.21
N ASN A 113 -14.80 -41.93 2.18
CA ASN A 113 -14.13 -40.85 1.44
C ASN A 113 -13.20 -41.39 0.33
N ASN A 114 -13.19 -42.71 0.15
CA ASN A 114 -12.20 -43.51 -0.60
C ASN A 114 -12.06 -43.26 -2.12
N THR A 115 -12.79 -42.31 -2.73
CA THR A 115 -12.67 -41.93 -4.16
C THR A 115 -12.85 -40.43 -4.37
N VAL A 116 -12.50 -39.93 -5.56
CA VAL A 116 -12.70 -38.52 -5.97
C VAL A 116 -14.17 -38.09 -5.86
N GLU A 117 -15.10 -39.01 -6.12
CA GLU A 117 -16.55 -38.78 -6.00
C GLU A 117 -16.97 -38.65 -4.52
N THR A 118 -16.53 -39.57 -3.66
CA THR A 118 -16.92 -39.64 -2.25
C THR A 118 -16.14 -38.69 -1.35
N ALA A 119 -15.02 -38.14 -1.83
CA ALA A 119 -14.09 -37.27 -1.12
C ALA A 119 -14.73 -36.26 -0.15
N GLN A 120 -14.29 -36.28 1.10
CA GLN A 120 -14.83 -35.45 2.18
C GLN A 120 -14.58 -33.96 1.90
N VAL A 121 -15.65 -33.16 1.93
CA VAL A 121 -15.56 -31.72 1.66
C VAL A 121 -15.02 -30.97 2.88
N LEU A 122 -13.96 -30.19 2.69
CA LEU A 122 -13.30 -29.39 3.72
C LEU A 122 -13.57 -27.88 3.55
N PRO A 123 -13.72 -27.11 4.66
CA PRO A 123 -14.00 -25.67 4.63
C PRO A 123 -12.71 -24.83 4.44
N LEU A 124 -11.85 -25.20 3.50
CA LEU A 124 -10.58 -24.53 3.20
C LEU A 124 -10.74 -23.54 2.02
N GLY A 125 -10.04 -22.40 2.07
CA GLY A 125 -9.95 -21.39 1.01
C GLY A 125 -9.59 -20.02 1.59
N THR A 126 -9.45 -18.96 0.77
CA THR A 126 -9.11 -17.61 1.28
C THR A 126 -10.31 -16.70 1.56
N ALA A 127 -11.54 -17.22 1.51
CA ALA A 127 -12.74 -16.42 1.75
C ALA A 127 -13.01 -16.21 3.26
N GLN A 128 -13.85 -15.23 3.59
CA GLN A 128 -14.20 -14.91 4.98
C GLN A 128 -14.77 -16.14 5.71
N GLY A 129 -14.06 -16.64 6.72
CA GLY A 129 -14.43 -17.84 7.49
C GLY A 129 -13.98 -19.18 6.88
N GLN A 130 -13.32 -19.15 5.71
CA GLN A 130 -12.56 -20.29 5.15
C GLN A 130 -11.04 -20.11 5.31
N ASP A 131 -10.56 -18.86 5.45
CA ASP A 131 -9.17 -18.58 5.81
C ASP A 131 -8.93 -18.96 7.28
N VAL A 132 -8.47 -20.20 7.47
CA VAL A 132 -8.35 -20.89 8.76
C VAL A 132 -7.08 -21.74 8.79
N ASP A 133 -6.78 -22.26 9.98
CA ASP A 133 -5.83 -23.34 10.16
C ASP A 133 -6.62 -24.65 10.26
N LEU A 134 -6.51 -25.56 9.30
CA LEU A 134 -7.24 -26.82 9.32
C LEU A 134 -6.30 -27.97 9.69
N ASN A 135 -6.55 -28.62 10.82
CA ASN A 135 -5.89 -29.86 11.19
C ASN A 135 -6.95 -30.96 11.27
N LEU A 136 -6.88 -31.93 10.35
CA LEU A 136 -7.76 -33.09 10.30
C LEU A 136 -7.05 -34.31 10.89
N THR A 137 -7.74 -35.09 11.70
CA THR A 137 -7.29 -36.44 12.12
C THR A 137 -8.01 -37.49 11.29
N GLY A 138 -7.22 -38.38 10.68
CA GLY A 138 -7.71 -39.53 9.90
C GLY A 138 -6.88 -40.79 10.17
N SER A 139 -7.26 -41.90 9.52
CA SER A 139 -6.65 -43.21 9.69
C SER A 139 -6.77 -44.05 8.44
N ALA A 140 -5.63 -44.49 7.90
CA ALA A 140 -5.60 -45.54 6.89
C ALA A 140 -6.00 -46.86 7.57
N SER A 141 -7.31 -47.10 7.66
CA SER A 141 -7.94 -48.07 8.55
C SER A 141 -7.76 -49.52 8.12
N SER A 142 -7.44 -49.74 6.83
CA SER A 142 -7.26 -51.05 6.22
C SER A 142 -6.14 -51.07 5.17
N ALA A 143 -5.69 -52.27 4.79
CA ALA A 143 -4.60 -52.41 3.82
C ALA A 143 -5.06 -52.00 2.42
N GLY A 144 -4.54 -50.87 1.93
CA GLY A 144 -4.93 -50.26 0.66
C GLY A 144 -6.02 -49.19 0.77
N ASP A 145 -6.30 -48.71 1.98
CA ASP A 145 -7.16 -47.56 2.26
C ASP A 145 -6.55 -46.25 1.72
N VAL A 146 -7.37 -45.35 1.19
CA VAL A 146 -6.95 -44.13 0.50
C VAL A 146 -7.97 -43.01 0.72
N ASP A 147 -7.67 -42.07 1.60
CA ASP A 147 -8.56 -40.95 1.89
C ASP A 147 -8.48 -39.85 0.83
N PHE A 148 -9.64 -39.37 0.35
CA PHE A 148 -9.70 -38.14 -0.45
C PHE A 148 -10.40 -37.01 0.32
N TYR A 149 -9.75 -35.85 0.36
CA TYR A 149 -10.27 -34.62 0.94
C TYR A 149 -10.36 -33.52 -0.11
N ARG A 150 -11.50 -32.86 -0.21
CA ARG A 150 -11.87 -31.99 -1.34
C ARG A 150 -12.19 -30.57 -0.88
N PHE A 151 -11.61 -29.58 -1.54
CA PHE A 151 -11.83 -28.16 -1.26
C PHE A 151 -12.00 -27.37 -2.56
N SER A 152 -12.37 -26.10 -2.44
CA SER A 152 -12.43 -25.16 -3.57
C SER A 152 -11.38 -24.08 -3.37
N ALA A 153 -10.64 -23.74 -4.42
CA ALA A 153 -9.59 -22.74 -4.38
C ALA A 153 -9.74 -21.77 -5.55
N GLN A 154 -9.37 -20.52 -5.32
CA GLN A 154 -9.28 -19.48 -6.35
C GLN A 154 -7.91 -19.51 -7.03
N LYS A 155 -7.85 -19.00 -8.26
CA LYS A 155 -6.59 -18.64 -8.90
C LYS A 155 -5.78 -17.71 -7.97
N GLY A 156 -4.50 -18.03 -7.78
CA GLY A 156 -3.60 -17.35 -6.86
C GLY A 156 -3.78 -17.71 -5.38
N ASP A 157 -4.63 -18.68 -5.02
CA ASP A 157 -4.54 -19.30 -3.68
C ASP A 157 -3.29 -20.17 -3.61
N ILE A 158 -2.57 -20.09 -2.49
CA ILE A 158 -1.40 -20.90 -2.19
C ILE A 158 -1.79 -21.89 -1.11
N ILE A 159 -1.71 -23.18 -1.44
CA ILE A 159 -2.13 -24.29 -0.58
C ILE A 159 -0.89 -24.92 0.05
N GLY A 160 -0.82 -24.89 1.38
CA GLY A 160 0.16 -25.66 2.15
C GLY A 160 -0.47 -26.94 2.67
N VAL A 161 0.20 -28.07 2.44
CA VAL A 161 -0.22 -29.43 2.84
C VAL A 161 0.90 -30.09 3.64
N ALA A 162 0.58 -30.72 4.76
CA ALA A 162 1.44 -31.74 5.36
C ALA A 162 0.60 -32.90 5.92
N VAL A 163 1.17 -34.11 5.89
CA VAL A 163 0.58 -35.31 6.48
C VAL A 163 1.57 -35.87 7.49
N VAL A 164 1.23 -35.79 8.77
CA VAL A 164 2.04 -36.31 9.87
C VAL A 164 1.56 -37.70 10.25
N GLY A 165 2.40 -38.72 10.07
CA GLY A 165 2.10 -40.10 10.43
C GLY A 165 2.12 -40.30 11.95
N VAL A 166 1.15 -41.03 12.50
CA VAL A 166 1.15 -41.39 13.92
C VAL A 166 1.72 -42.79 14.12
N GLY A 167 2.67 -42.93 15.05
CA GLY A 167 3.24 -44.21 15.45
C GLY A 167 4.21 -44.79 14.43
N SER A 168 3.71 -45.53 13.45
CA SER A 168 4.50 -46.13 12.35
C SER A 168 3.80 -46.01 10.99
N MET A 169 2.92 -45.02 10.85
CA MET A 169 2.36 -44.62 9.56
C MET A 169 3.45 -43.95 8.72
N ASP A 170 3.61 -44.41 7.48
CA ASP A 170 4.55 -43.93 6.46
C ASP A 170 3.66 -43.28 5.38
N PRO A 171 3.22 -42.00 5.54
CA PRO A 171 2.24 -41.38 4.66
C PRO A 171 2.79 -41.03 3.27
N VAL A 172 1.92 -41.12 2.26
CA VAL A 172 2.09 -40.46 0.96
C VAL A 172 0.95 -39.48 0.77
N THR A 173 1.25 -38.27 0.28
CA THR A 173 0.26 -37.28 -0.11
C THR A 173 0.32 -36.95 -1.59
N THR A 174 -0.83 -36.81 -2.25
CA THR A 174 -0.93 -36.45 -3.67
C THR A 174 -1.93 -35.31 -3.83
N LEU A 175 -1.53 -34.22 -4.48
CA LEU A 175 -2.46 -33.18 -4.89
C LEU A 175 -3.12 -33.57 -6.23
N VAL A 176 -4.44 -33.49 -6.27
CA VAL A 176 -5.28 -33.99 -7.37
C VAL A 176 -6.22 -32.89 -7.87
N ARG A 177 -6.35 -32.75 -9.20
CA ARG A 177 -7.24 -31.78 -9.83
C ARG A 177 -8.68 -32.30 -9.85
N GLY A 178 -9.63 -31.55 -9.29
CA GLY A 178 -11.03 -31.98 -9.14
C GLY A 178 -11.88 -31.94 -10.42
N SER A 179 -11.36 -31.45 -11.54
CA SER A 179 -12.06 -31.44 -12.84
C SER A 179 -11.97 -32.76 -13.60
N ASP A 180 -10.91 -33.53 -13.37
CA ASP A 180 -10.55 -34.73 -14.16
C ASP A 180 -10.00 -35.89 -13.31
N GLY A 181 -9.73 -35.67 -12.02
CA GLY A 181 -9.14 -36.68 -11.12
C GLY A 181 -7.65 -36.93 -11.34
N SER A 182 -6.97 -36.12 -12.17
CA SER A 182 -5.54 -36.26 -12.44
C SER A 182 -4.69 -35.84 -11.23
N ALA A 183 -3.65 -36.62 -10.95
CA ALA A 183 -2.58 -36.18 -10.04
C ALA A 183 -1.81 -35.01 -10.67
N ILE A 184 -1.50 -34.02 -9.85
CA ILE A 184 -0.69 -32.85 -10.22
C ILE A 184 0.76 -33.13 -9.84
N PHE A 185 0.99 -33.47 -8.57
CA PHE A 185 2.23 -34.02 -8.05
C PHE A 185 1.98 -34.73 -6.70
N LEU A 186 2.96 -35.53 -6.27
CA LEU A 186 2.96 -36.23 -4.97
C LEU A 186 4.26 -36.00 -4.20
N ASN A 187 4.20 -36.22 -2.88
CA ASN A 187 5.33 -36.31 -1.97
C ASN A 187 5.13 -37.52 -1.03
N ASP A 188 6.23 -38.17 -0.67
CA ASP A 188 6.34 -39.36 0.19
C ASP A 188 7.00 -38.91 1.51
N ASP A 189 8.33 -38.98 1.58
CA ASP A 189 9.16 -38.32 2.60
C ASP A 189 9.39 -36.84 2.21
N PHE A 190 9.20 -35.87 3.13
CA PHE A 190 9.73 -34.50 2.94
C PHE A 190 11.10 -34.29 3.62
N GLU A 191 11.66 -35.32 4.28
CA GLU A 191 12.97 -35.33 4.96
C GLU A 191 13.24 -34.14 5.93
N PHE A 192 12.20 -33.49 6.45
CA PHE A 192 12.26 -32.22 7.22
C PHE A 192 12.65 -30.93 6.46
N HIS A 193 12.53 -30.84 5.13
CA HIS A 193 12.99 -29.68 4.35
C HIS A 193 12.30 -28.32 4.64
N THR A 194 11.38 -28.22 5.60
CA THR A 194 10.76 -26.94 6.01
C THR A 194 11.72 -25.92 6.62
N PHE A 195 12.98 -26.29 6.92
CA PHE A 195 14.04 -25.31 7.26
C PHE A 195 14.48 -24.43 6.07
N ILE A 196 14.05 -24.77 4.85
CA ILE A 196 14.30 -24.02 3.61
C ILE A 196 13.20 -22.95 3.38
N PHE A 197 12.07 -23.02 4.08
CA PHE A 197 11.06 -21.95 4.10
C PHE A 197 11.42 -20.84 5.12
N PRO A 198 11.03 -19.57 4.91
CA PRO A 198 11.23 -18.52 5.91
C PRO A 198 10.32 -18.73 7.14
N GLU A 199 10.73 -18.22 8.30
CA GLU A 199 9.94 -18.29 9.54
C GLU A 199 8.58 -17.55 9.44
N SER A 200 8.45 -16.61 8.51
CA SER A 200 7.20 -15.90 8.19
C SER A 200 6.23 -16.70 7.32
N ALA A 201 6.67 -17.79 6.67
CA ALA A 201 5.81 -18.60 5.80
C ALA A 201 4.84 -19.47 6.62
N PRO A 202 3.52 -19.44 6.32
CA PRO A 202 2.50 -20.15 7.10
C PRO A 202 2.33 -21.61 6.66
N TRP A 203 3.38 -22.24 6.13
CA TRP A 203 3.30 -23.57 5.50
C TRP A 203 3.51 -24.69 6.52
N PRO A 204 2.58 -25.67 6.61
CA PRO A 204 2.68 -26.73 7.59
C PRO A 204 3.82 -27.69 7.22
N GLY A 205 4.57 -28.17 8.22
CA GLY A 205 5.61 -29.17 8.03
C GLY A 205 5.31 -30.53 8.65
N GLY A 206 6.11 -31.52 8.26
CA GLY A 206 6.22 -32.80 8.95
C GLY A 206 6.93 -32.70 10.31
N ASP A 207 6.56 -33.57 11.25
CA ASP A 207 7.20 -33.70 12.56
C ASP A 207 8.27 -34.82 12.57
N GLN A 208 8.26 -35.69 11.56
CA GLN A 208 9.17 -36.81 11.31
C GLN A 208 9.81 -36.75 9.90
N PHE A 209 10.78 -37.63 9.63
CA PHE A 209 11.49 -37.68 8.35
C PHE A 209 10.57 -38.17 7.22
N THR A 210 9.71 -39.14 7.55
CA THR A 210 8.75 -39.81 6.67
C THR A 210 7.38 -39.13 6.63
N ASP A 211 7.26 -37.89 7.11
CA ASP A 211 6.03 -37.13 7.01
C ASP A 211 6.03 -36.34 5.70
N SER A 212 4.95 -36.43 4.93
CA SER A 212 4.84 -35.74 3.65
C SER A 212 4.52 -34.26 3.84
N ALA A 213 5.05 -33.36 3.02
CA ALA A 213 4.64 -31.97 2.92
C ALA A 213 4.84 -31.39 1.51
N MET A 214 4.04 -30.38 1.17
CA MET A 214 4.11 -29.68 -0.13
C MET A 214 3.41 -28.32 -0.09
N THR A 215 3.78 -27.45 -1.03
CA THR A 215 3.13 -26.17 -1.31
C THR A 215 2.70 -26.10 -2.77
N TYR A 216 1.55 -25.50 -3.07
CA TYR A 216 1.05 -25.36 -4.44
C TYR A 216 0.33 -24.04 -4.67
N VAL A 217 0.78 -23.27 -5.65
CA VAL A 217 0.07 -22.08 -6.15
C VAL A 217 -0.98 -22.51 -7.17
N VAL A 218 -2.22 -22.08 -6.98
CA VAL A 218 -3.38 -22.50 -7.79
C VAL A 218 -3.45 -21.68 -9.09
N PRO A 219 -3.25 -22.29 -10.28
CA PRO A 219 -3.25 -21.56 -11.55
C PRO A 219 -4.66 -21.25 -12.08
N VAL A 220 -5.68 -21.99 -11.62
CA VAL A 220 -7.06 -21.92 -12.13
C VAL A 220 -8.04 -22.08 -10.98
N THR A 221 -9.02 -21.18 -10.87
CA THR A 221 -10.12 -21.30 -9.90
C THR A 221 -10.91 -22.58 -10.15
N GLY A 222 -11.04 -23.44 -9.14
CA GLY A 222 -11.68 -24.75 -9.30
C GLY A 222 -11.77 -25.55 -8.00
N GLN A 223 -12.06 -26.84 -8.13
CA GLN A 223 -11.96 -27.79 -7.02
C GLN A 223 -10.66 -28.59 -7.11
N TYR A 224 -10.08 -28.84 -5.94
CA TYR A 224 -8.85 -29.57 -5.74
C TYR A 224 -9.05 -30.59 -4.63
N LEU A 225 -8.27 -31.66 -4.66
CA LEU A 225 -8.28 -32.69 -3.64
C LEU A 225 -6.86 -32.95 -3.14
N VAL A 226 -6.74 -33.23 -1.84
CA VAL A 226 -5.59 -33.95 -1.29
C VAL A 226 -6.01 -35.40 -1.11
N ARG A 227 -5.19 -36.30 -1.65
CA ARG A 227 -5.28 -37.75 -1.49
C ARG A 227 -4.22 -38.19 -0.49
N VAL A 228 -4.60 -38.87 0.57
CA VAL A 228 -3.70 -39.46 1.57
C VAL A 228 -3.76 -40.99 1.47
N GLN A 229 -2.62 -41.65 1.64
CA GLN A 229 -2.53 -43.11 1.76
C GLN A 229 -1.30 -43.47 2.62
N ALA A 230 -1.14 -44.75 2.95
CA ALA A 230 0.17 -45.27 3.38
C ALA A 230 1.06 -45.58 2.15
N PHE A 231 2.37 -45.37 2.25
CA PHE A 231 3.37 -45.69 1.22
C PHE A 231 3.24 -47.14 0.75
N SER A 232 3.17 -48.07 1.70
CA SER A 232 2.86 -49.46 1.42
C SER A 232 1.35 -49.68 1.51
N GLY A 233 0.75 -50.18 0.43
CA GLY A 233 -0.66 -50.65 0.41
C GLY A 233 -0.93 -51.87 1.30
N LEU A 234 0.01 -52.27 2.17
CA LEU A 234 -0.17 -53.27 3.22
C LEU A 234 -0.02 -52.69 4.64
N SER A 235 0.34 -51.42 4.79
CA SER A 235 0.37 -50.70 6.06
C SER A 235 -0.94 -49.97 6.35
N THR A 236 -1.16 -49.69 7.63
CA THR A 236 -2.34 -49.03 8.21
C THR A 236 -1.90 -48.14 9.36
N GLY A 237 -2.56 -47.01 9.59
CA GLY A 237 -2.25 -46.16 10.74
C GLY A 237 -2.92 -44.79 10.72
N ASP A 238 -3.02 -44.20 11.91
CA ASP A 238 -3.56 -42.87 12.12
C ASP A 238 -2.58 -41.79 11.58
N TYR A 239 -3.11 -40.63 11.20
CA TYR A 239 -2.33 -39.48 10.75
C TYR A 239 -3.04 -38.15 11.06
N GLN A 240 -2.29 -37.05 10.92
CA GLN A 240 -2.83 -35.69 10.95
C GLN A 240 -2.55 -34.98 9.62
N LEU A 241 -3.61 -34.67 8.88
CA LEU A 241 -3.56 -33.83 7.68
C LEU A 241 -3.66 -32.36 8.09
N ARG A 242 -2.59 -31.61 7.88
CA ARG A 242 -2.48 -30.16 8.12
C ARG A 242 -2.66 -29.43 6.79
N LEU A 243 -3.65 -28.56 6.72
CA LEU A 243 -4.00 -27.79 5.52
C LEU A 243 -4.08 -26.29 5.80
N ARG A 244 -3.51 -25.50 4.91
CA ARG A 244 -3.50 -24.02 4.93
C ARG A 244 -3.78 -23.50 3.53
N SER A 245 -4.49 -22.38 3.40
CA SER A 245 -4.78 -21.73 2.12
C SER A 245 -4.71 -20.23 2.33
N ARG A 246 -3.86 -19.53 1.57
CA ARG A 246 -3.60 -18.09 1.69
C ARG A 246 -3.46 -17.43 0.32
N LYS A 247 -3.48 -16.10 0.27
CA LYS A 247 -3.01 -15.32 -0.89
C LYS A 247 -1.48 -15.11 -0.80
N PRO A 248 -0.80 -14.64 -1.87
CA PRO A 248 0.57 -14.13 -1.78
C PRO A 248 0.73 -13.09 -0.67
N ASN A 249 1.93 -12.98 -0.11
CA ASN A 249 2.18 -12.10 1.03
C ASN A 249 1.88 -10.63 0.73
N LEU A 250 2.32 -10.14 -0.44
CA LEU A 250 2.20 -8.74 -0.85
C LEU A 250 0.73 -8.31 -1.07
N HIS A 251 -0.23 -9.24 -1.24
CA HIS A 251 -1.67 -8.90 -1.27
C HIS A 251 -2.15 -8.21 0.03
N LYS A 252 -1.41 -8.32 1.13
CA LYS A 252 -1.66 -7.63 2.41
C LYS A 252 -1.28 -6.14 2.37
N LEU A 253 -0.55 -5.70 1.35
CA LEU A 253 -0.13 -4.30 1.15
C LEU A 253 -1.19 -3.53 0.37
N GLU A 254 -1.14 -2.20 0.51
CA GLU A 254 -1.90 -1.27 -0.34
C GLU A 254 -1.28 -1.17 -1.73
N SER A 255 -2.12 -1.08 -2.75
CA SER A 255 -1.69 -0.92 -4.15
C SER A 255 -0.84 0.34 -4.35
N PRO A 256 0.27 0.29 -5.11
CA PRO A 256 0.78 -0.87 -5.85
C PRO A 256 1.65 -1.83 -5.03
N GLY A 257 2.14 -1.46 -3.84
CA GLY A 257 2.79 -2.37 -2.87
C GLY A 257 3.70 -3.45 -3.48
N GLN A 258 4.77 -3.03 -4.16
CA GLN A 258 5.50 -3.88 -5.13
C GLN A 258 6.74 -4.54 -4.54
N GLN A 259 7.14 -5.67 -5.15
CA GLN A 259 8.47 -6.24 -4.93
C GLN A 259 9.54 -5.40 -5.63
N ILE A 260 10.64 -5.13 -4.92
CA ILE A 260 11.88 -4.62 -5.49
C ILE A 260 12.89 -5.76 -5.52
N VAL A 261 13.56 -5.91 -6.67
CA VAL A 261 14.74 -6.77 -6.85
C VAL A 261 15.94 -5.85 -7.04
N PHE A 262 16.91 -5.92 -6.13
CA PHE A 262 18.16 -5.16 -6.21
C PHE A 262 19.32 -6.06 -6.62
N LEU A 263 19.92 -5.75 -7.78
CA LEU A 263 21.08 -6.47 -8.32
C LEU A 263 22.37 -5.77 -7.87
N ASP A 264 23.07 -6.38 -6.92
CA ASP A 264 24.26 -5.86 -6.24
C ASP A 264 25.53 -6.40 -6.91
N PHE A 265 26.18 -5.56 -7.72
CA PHE A 265 27.41 -5.89 -8.44
C PHE A 265 28.69 -5.48 -7.70
N ASP A 266 28.55 -4.77 -6.58
CA ASP A 266 29.64 -4.08 -5.86
C ASP A 266 30.39 -5.02 -4.89
N GLY A 267 29.86 -6.24 -4.69
CA GLY A 267 30.35 -7.19 -3.70
C GLY A 267 29.88 -6.83 -2.28
N ALA A 268 29.72 -7.83 -1.43
CA ALA A 268 29.00 -7.68 -0.17
C ALA A 268 29.81 -8.10 1.05
N ASN A 269 29.54 -7.47 2.21
CA ASN A 269 30.01 -7.91 3.51
C ASN A 269 28.85 -8.54 4.27
N ILE A 270 28.80 -9.87 4.34
CA ILE A 270 27.65 -10.65 4.82
C ILE A 270 28.01 -11.65 5.92
N ASN A 271 27.06 -11.95 6.79
CA ASN A 271 27.13 -13.08 7.71
C ASN A 271 26.55 -14.32 7.01
N VAL A 272 27.40 -15.11 6.35
CA VAL A 272 26.97 -16.27 5.53
C VAL A 272 26.15 -17.26 6.36
N CYS A 273 26.54 -17.48 7.61
CA CYS A 273 25.88 -18.43 8.52
C CYS A 273 24.51 -17.96 9.04
N GLU A 274 24.25 -16.66 9.06
CA GLU A 274 22.98 -16.08 9.51
C GLU A 274 21.97 -16.01 8.37
N ILE A 275 22.43 -15.69 7.15
CA ILE A 275 21.61 -15.63 5.93
C ILE A 275 21.35 -17.05 5.39
N PHE A 276 22.41 -17.75 4.99
CA PHE A 276 22.29 -19.01 4.23
C PHE A 276 22.31 -20.27 5.11
N GLY A 277 22.63 -20.12 6.40
CA GLY A 277 22.97 -21.24 7.28
C GLY A 277 24.36 -21.80 6.98
N CYS A 278 24.93 -22.53 7.94
CA CYS A 278 26.21 -23.21 7.75
C CYS A 278 26.40 -24.33 8.80
N PHE A 279 26.92 -25.48 8.38
CA PHE A 279 27.33 -26.54 9.31
C PHE A 279 28.61 -27.25 8.84
N PRO A 280 29.67 -27.31 9.66
CA PRO A 280 29.81 -26.69 10.99
C PRO A 280 29.84 -25.14 10.91
N PRO A 281 29.53 -24.43 12.01
CA PRO A 281 29.57 -22.96 12.02
C PRO A 281 30.92 -22.35 11.62
N LEU A 282 30.90 -21.41 10.67
CA LEU A 282 32.08 -20.67 10.23
C LEU A 282 32.58 -19.72 11.34
N ASN A 283 33.90 -19.51 11.41
CA ASN A 283 34.52 -18.62 12.37
C ASN A 283 35.77 -17.93 11.77
N PRO A 284 35.72 -16.61 11.47
CA PRO A 284 34.56 -15.73 11.58
C PRO A 284 33.43 -16.10 10.59
N PRO A 285 32.16 -15.80 10.92
CA PRO A 285 31.03 -16.08 10.03
C PRO A 285 30.75 -14.92 9.05
N PHE A 286 31.29 -13.72 9.32
CA PHE A 286 31.29 -12.59 8.39
C PHE A 286 32.34 -12.79 7.30
N ARG A 287 31.93 -12.58 6.05
CA ARG A 287 32.73 -12.74 4.82
C ARG A 287 32.59 -11.50 3.94
N THR A 288 33.64 -11.21 3.18
CA THR A 288 33.66 -10.19 2.13
C THR A 288 33.69 -10.92 0.79
N LEU A 289 32.72 -10.65 -0.08
CA LEU A 289 32.63 -11.16 -1.44
C LEU A 289 33.14 -10.09 -2.42
N SER A 290 33.95 -10.49 -3.40
CA SER A 290 34.53 -9.60 -4.40
C SER A 290 33.51 -9.09 -5.45
N PRO A 291 33.60 -7.83 -5.94
CA PRO A 291 32.71 -7.28 -6.97
C PRO A 291 32.83 -7.98 -8.33
N LEU A 292 31.80 -7.86 -9.17
CA LEU A 292 31.81 -8.29 -10.58
C LEU A 292 33.06 -7.80 -11.34
N ALA A 293 33.50 -6.56 -11.08
CA ALA A 293 34.71 -5.95 -11.63
C ALA A 293 35.97 -6.85 -11.53
N GLY A 294 36.09 -7.65 -10.47
CA GLY A 294 37.22 -8.54 -10.22
C GLY A 294 37.33 -9.71 -11.21
N PHE A 295 36.22 -10.12 -11.83
CA PHE A 295 36.12 -11.33 -12.67
C PHE A 295 36.26 -11.03 -14.16
N LEU A 296 36.04 -9.78 -14.58
CA LEU A 296 36.17 -9.32 -15.96
C LEU A 296 37.49 -9.76 -16.64
N PRO A 297 38.68 -9.68 -16.01
CA PRO A 297 39.93 -10.09 -16.64
C PRO A 297 39.99 -11.57 -17.01
N ASN A 298 39.29 -12.43 -16.25
CA ASN A 298 39.28 -13.88 -16.47
C ASN A 298 38.47 -14.27 -17.72
N TRP A 299 37.42 -13.49 -18.04
CA TRP A 299 36.70 -13.56 -19.31
C TRP A 299 37.42 -12.82 -20.47
N GLY A 300 38.62 -12.26 -20.23
CA GLY A 300 39.35 -11.44 -21.21
C GLY A 300 38.76 -10.05 -21.45
N LEU A 301 37.86 -9.60 -20.57
CA LEU A 301 37.25 -8.28 -20.59
C LEU A 301 38.10 -7.27 -19.80
N ASN A 302 37.83 -5.97 -19.99
CA ASN A 302 38.47 -4.89 -19.23
C ASN A 302 37.41 -3.95 -18.62
N ALA A 303 37.81 -3.14 -17.62
CA ALA A 303 36.89 -2.29 -16.86
C ALA A 303 36.01 -1.35 -17.71
N ASN A 304 36.44 -0.92 -18.89
CA ASN A 304 35.60 -0.11 -19.79
C ASN A 304 34.40 -0.89 -20.40
N GLN A 305 34.31 -2.20 -20.16
CA GLN A 305 33.24 -3.10 -20.60
C GLN A 305 32.33 -3.52 -19.44
N GLU A 306 32.65 -3.15 -18.20
CA GLU A 306 31.90 -3.51 -16.99
C GLU A 306 30.43 -3.09 -17.08
N SER A 307 30.17 -1.83 -17.46
CA SER A 307 28.82 -1.33 -17.64
C SER A 307 28.04 -2.15 -18.67
N ALA A 308 28.68 -2.58 -19.76
CA ALA A 308 28.02 -3.38 -20.80
C ALA A 308 27.72 -4.82 -20.34
N VAL A 309 28.51 -5.39 -19.43
CA VAL A 309 28.20 -6.68 -18.78
C VAL A 309 27.01 -6.51 -17.83
N ILE A 310 27.02 -5.47 -17.01
CA ILE A 310 25.90 -5.12 -16.12
C ILE A 310 24.60 -4.90 -16.92
N ASP A 311 24.65 -4.17 -18.03
CA ASP A 311 23.51 -3.96 -18.93
C ASP A 311 22.99 -5.29 -19.52
N ALA A 312 23.90 -6.19 -19.91
CA ALA A 312 23.52 -7.49 -20.49
C ALA A 312 22.89 -8.44 -19.46
N ILE A 313 23.38 -8.45 -18.21
CA ILE A 313 22.79 -9.23 -17.10
C ILE A 313 21.40 -8.66 -16.76
N ILE A 314 21.29 -7.33 -16.58
CA ILE A 314 20.01 -6.66 -16.28
C ILE A 314 18.98 -6.90 -17.40
N ALA A 315 19.40 -6.91 -18.67
CA ALA A 315 18.50 -7.17 -19.79
C ALA A 315 17.86 -8.56 -19.69
N VAL A 316 18.65 -9.60 -19.42
CA VAL A 316 18.18 -11.00 -19.31
C VAL A 316 17.29 -11.20 -18.08
N VAL A 317 17.63 -10.62 -16.92
CA VAL A 317 16.79 -10.69 -15.71
C VAL A 317 15.44 -9.98 -15.92
N LYS A 318 15.42 -8.88 -16.68
CA LYS A 318 14.17 -8.17 -17.02
C LYS A 318 13.34 -8.93 -18.05
N GLU A 319 13.97 -9.46 -19.07
CA GLU A 319 13.32 -10.23 -20.15
C GLU A 319 12.58 -11.45 -19.57
N ASN A 320 13.24 -12.26 -18.73
CA ASN A 320 12.64 -13.33 -17.93
C ASN A 320 11.37 -12.94 -17.16
N PHE A 321 11.33 -11.73 -16.59
CA PHE A 321 10.14 -11.20 -15.90
C PHE A 321 9.12 -10.58 -16.86
N ASP A 322 9.53 -10.05 -18.01
CA ASP A 322 8.65 -9.57 -19.06
C ASP A 322 7.92 -10.73 -19.77
N SER A 323 8.54 -11.90 -19.92
CA SER A 323 7.86 -13.11 -20.42
C SER A 323 6.74 -13.57 -19.48
N LEU A 324 6.94 -13.50 -18.15
CA LEU A 324 5.86 -13.70 -17.17
C LEU A 324 4.76 -12.62 -17.25
N ARG A 325 5.17 -11.35 -17.41
CA ARG A 325 4.26 -10.19 -17.60
C ARG A 325 3.42 -10.35 -18.88
N LEU A 326 3.98 -10.92 -19.95
CA LEU A 326 3.31 -11.23 -21.22
C LEU A 326 2.43 -12.48 -21.14
N ALA A 327 2.84 -13.50 -20.39
CA ALA A 327 2.02 -14.69 -20.12
C ALA A 327 0.76 -14.37 -19.28
N SER A 328 0.75 -13.23 -18.58
CA SER A 328 -0.42 -12.70 -17.84
C SER A 328 -0.97 -13.69 -16.80
N LEU A 329 -0.10 -14.56 -16.26
CA LEU A 329 -0.48 -15.61 -15.33
C LEU A 329 -1.09 -15.05 -14.04
N ASN A 330 -0.65 -13.88 -13.60
CA ASN A 330 -1.29 -13.08 -12.56
C ASN A 330 -1.65 -11.68 -13.08
N GLY A 331 -2.13 -11.54 -14.33
CA GLY A 331 -2.37 -10.21 -14.93
C GLY A 331 -1.07 -9.41 -15.12
N ASN A 332 -1.19 -8.09 -15.30
CA ASN A 332 -0.07 -7.15 -15.47
C ASN A 332 -0.47 -5.74 -14.99
N LEU A 333 0.13 -5.25 -13.89
CA LEU A 333 -0.23 -3.94 -13.32
C LEU A 333 0.11 -2.76 -14.26
N ASP A 334 1.23 -2.81 -14.99
CA ASP A 334 1.61 -1.78 -15.99
C ASP A 334 0.57 -1.64 -17.11
N ALA A 335 -0.13 -2.73 -17.45
CA ALA A 335 -1.21 -2.72 -18.44
C ALA A 335 -2.54 -2.17 -17.90
N GLY A 336 -2.62 -1.89 -16.59
CA GLY A 336 -3.83 -1.42 -15.91
C GLY A 336 -4.77 -2.54 -15.43
N ASP A 337 -4.27 -3.77 -15.26
CA ASP A 337 -5.01 -4.82 -14.55
C ASP A 337 -5.19 -4.46 -13.04
N PRO A 338 -6.11 -5.12 -12.31
CA PRO A 338 -6.42 -4.76 -10.93
C PRO A 338 -5.24 -4.93 -9.93
N PRO A 339 -5.28 -4.22 -8.79
CA PRO A 339 -4.42 -4.48 -7.64
C PRO A 339 -4.31 -5.97 -7.27
N GLY A 340 -3.10 -6.42 -6.92
CA GLY A 340 -2.79 -7.83 -6.69
C GLY A 340 -2.26 -8.59 -7.91
N SER A 341 -2.28 -7.96 -9.10
CA SER A 341 -1.66 -8.49 -10.33
C SER A 341 -0.13 -8.55 -10.24
N PHE A 342 0.53 -9.17 -11.21
CA PHE A 342 1.99 -9.20 -11.33
C PHE A 342 2.59 -7.81 -11.57
N ASP A 343 3.62 -7.46 -10.81
CA ASP A 343 4.60 -6.42 -11.18
C ASP A 343 5.88 -6.49 -10.32
N VAL A 344 7.01 -6.04 -10.85
CA VAL A 344 8.32 -6.08 -10.17
C VAL A 344 9.25 -4.95 -10.63
N ILE A 345 9.90 -4.29 -9.66
CA ILE A 345 10.85 -3.20 -9.90
C ILE A 345 12.28 -3.75 -9.80
N VAL A 346 13.02 -3.77 -10.92
CA VAL A 346 14.43 -4.22 -10.95
C VAL A 346 15.38 -3.01 -10.91
N LEU A 347 16.09 -2.89 -9.78
CA LEU A 347 17.13 -1.89 -9.49
C LEU A 347 18.53 -2.53 -9.49
N ASN A 348 19.59 -1.72 -9.48
CA ASN A 348 20.98 -2.20 -9.47
C ASN A 348 21.94 -1.20 -8.80
N SER A 349 23.07 -1.69 -8.26
CA SER A 349 24.06 -0.88 -7.52
C SER A 349 24.79 0.19 -8.34
N ARG A 350 24.98 -0.04 -9.64
CA ARG A 350 25.66 0.90 -10.55
C ARG A 350 24.85 2.18 -10.77
N ASP A 351 23.54 2.05 -10.93
CA ASP A 351 22.64 3.14 -11.32
C ASP A 351 21.81 3.72 -10.16
N HIS A 352 21.70 2.99 -9.03
CA HIS A 352 20.83 3.33 -7.90
C HIS A 352 21.60 3.22 -6.57
N MET A 353 21.18 4.01 -5.57
CA MET A 353 21.64 3.80 -4.20
C MET A 353 21.10 2.47 -3.67
N ASP A 354 21.92 1.73 -2.92
CA ASP A 354 21.52 0.49 -2.25
C ASP A 354 20.23 0.68 -1.42
N PRO A 355 19.12 0.00 -1.78
CA PRO A 355 17.88 0.06 -1.05
C PRO A 355 17.72 -1.08 -0.03
N PHE A 356 18.66 -2.02 0.06
CA PHE A 356 18.53 -3.23 0.86
C PHE A 356 18.32 -2.92 2.36
N GLY A 357 17.46 -3.71 3.01
CA GLY A 357 16.99 -3.43 4.37
C GLY A 357 15.83 -2.43 4.46
N GLN A 358 15.35 -1.90 3.33
CA GLN A 358 13.99 -1.36 3.22
C GLN A 358 12.98 -2.50 2.96
N PRO A 359 11.68 -2.32 3.28
CA PRO A 359 10.66 -3.35 3.07
C PRO A 359 10.48 -3.73 1.59
N ASN A 360 10.23 -5.01 1.33
CA ASN A 360 10.07 -5.62 0.01
C ASN A 360 11.29 -5.40 -0.93
N VAL A 361 12.50 -5.51 -0.41
CA VAL A 361 13.75 -5.44 -1.21
C VAL A 361 14.53 -6.75 -1.13
N THR A 362 14.27 -7.67 -2.06
CA THR A 362 15.12 -8.83 -2.32
C THR A 362 16.44 -8.35 -2.93
N ARG A 363 17.57 -8.91 -2.51
CA ARG A 363 18.88 -8.59 -3.09
C ARG A 363 19.57 -9.82 -3.66
N VAL A 364 20.10 -9.70 -4.87
CA VAL A 364 21.00 -10.69 -5.48
C VAL A 364 22.42 -10.13 -5.49
N ILE A 365 23.35 -10.79 -4.80
CA ILE A 365 24.77 -10.41 -4.78
C ILE A 365 25.46 -11.11 -5.96
N ILE A 366 25.91 -10.35 -6.95
CA ILE A 366 26.49 -10.85 -8.21
C ILE A 366 28.01 -10.64 -8.17
N GLY A 367 28.69 -11.58 -7.52
CA GLY A 367 30.09 -11.47 -7.18
C GLY A 367 30.54 -12.45 -6.11
N GLY A 368 31.85 -12.60 -5.99
CA GLY A 368 32.51 -13.45 -5.01
C GLY A 368 32.91 -14.82 -5.54
N THR A 369 33.60 -15.58 -4.68
CA THR A 369 34.15 -16.91 -4.97
C THR A 369 33.68 -17.95 -3.96
N VAL A 370 33.78 -19.25 -4.30
CA VAL A 370 33.54 -20.35 -3.36
C VAL A 370 34.53 -20.31 -2.19
N ASP A 371 35.78 -19.87 -2.40
CA ASP A 371 36.75 -19.65 -1.32
C ASP A 371 36.34 -18.47 -0.40
N GLU A 372 35.72 -17.42 -0.93
CA GLU A 372 35.22 -16.27 -0.16
C GLU A 372 33.93 -16.60 0.60
N PHE A 373 33.02 -17.37 0.01
CA PHE A 373 31.71 -17.75 0.56
C PHE A 373 31.76 -19.00 1.47
N THR A 374 32.61 -19.97 1.15
CA THR A 374 32.78 -21.29 1.81
C THR A 374 31.56 -22.23 1.81
N ILE A 375 30.60 -21.99 0.92
CA ILE A 375 29.63 -23.01 0.50
C ILE A 375 29.96 -23.30 -0.97
N ASP A 376 30.14 -24.57 -1.30
CA ASP A 376 30.54 -25.05 -2.63
C ASP A 376 29.31 -25.05 -3.56
N THR A 377 29.18 -23.98 -4.35
CA THR A 377 28.04 -23.72 -5.25
C THR A 377 28.38 -22.61 -6.26
N ILE A 378 27.46 -22.34 -7.19
CA ILE A 378 27.51 -21.15 -8.06
C ILE A 378 26.42 -20.15 -7.67
N GLY A 379 25.18 -20.61 -7.50
CA GLY A 379 24.10 -19.81 -6.91
C GLY A 379 23.72 -20.30 -5.50
N LEU A 380 23.13 -19.43 -4.69
CA LEU A 380 22.34 -19.85 -3.53
C LEU A 380 21.35 -18.77 -3.08
N ALA A 381 20.08 -19.11 -2.99
CA ALA A 381 19.02 -18.33 -2.38
C ALA A 381 18.93 -18.53 -0.86
N GLN A 382 18.47 -17.51 -0.15
CA GLN A 382 18.26 -17.60 1.30
C GLN A 382 17.14 -18.58 1.65
N PHE A 383 15.96 -18.49 1.04
CA PHE A 383 14.90 -19.50 1.18
C PHE A 383 14.36 -19.98 -0.16
N ILE A 384 13.59 -21.08 -0.13
CA ILE A 384 12.53 -21.32 -1.11
C ILE A 384 11.26 -20.76 -0.49
N ASP A 385 10.66 -19.73 -1.08
CA ASP A 385 9.56 -18.99 -0.44
C ASP A 385 8.27 -18.93 -1.28
N PRO A 386 7.42 -19.97 -1.21
CA PRO A 386 6.14 -20.02 -1.89
C PRO A 386 5.22 -18.89 -1.43
N GLY A 387 5.02 -17.89 -2.30
CA GLY A 387 4.18 -16.73 -2.03
C GLY A 387 4.90 -15.53 -1.41
N ASN A 388 6.23 -15.53 -1.37
CA ASN A 388 7.06 -14.37 -1.06
C ASN A 388 6.79 -13.77 0.34
N TYR A 389 6.74 -14.63 1.36
CA TYR A 389 6.53 -14.29 2.77
C TYR A 389 7.74 -13.64 3.47
N ALA A 390 8.92 -13.65 2.87
CA ALA A 390 10.13 -12.92 3.27
C ALA A 390 10.67 -12.06 2.09
N PRO A 391 9.98 -10.96 1.73
CA PRO A 391 10.28 -10.17 0.53
C PRO A 391 11.55 -9.31 0.64
N GLU A 392 12.33 -9.47 1.72
CA GLU A 392 13.67 -8.90 1.94
C GLU A 392 14.81 -9.95 1.83
N ASP A 393 14.55 -11.10 1.22
CA ASP A 393 15.51 -12.20 1.07
C ASP A 393 16.80 -11.83 0.33
N THR A 394 17.91 -12.51 0.64
CA THR A 394 19.18 -12.38 -0.10
C THR A 394 19.52 -13.66 -0.87
N SER A 395 19.93 -13.52 -2.13
CA SER A 395 20.62 -14.60 -2.88
C SER A 395 22.01 -14.16 -3.31
N VAL A 396 22.83 -15.12 -3.76
CA VAL A 396 24.19 -14.88 -4.26
C VAL A 396 24.44 -15.65 -5.56
N VAL A 397 25.22 -15.06 -6.46
CA VAL A 397 25.74 -15.68 -7.68
C VAL A 397 27.25 -15.45 -7.73
N LEU A 398 28.01 -16.52 -7.47
CA LEU A 398 29.47 -16.56 -7.44
C LEU A 398 30.04 -16.68 -8.86
N LEU A 399 31.18 -16.03 -9.10
CA LEU A 399 31.70 -15.78 -10.45
C LEU A 399 33.07 -16.41 -10.72
N ASP A 400 33.66 -17.12 -9.75
CA ASP A 400 34.92 -17.83 -9.94
C ASP A 400 34.78 -18.97 -10.95
N TYR A 401 33.97 -20.00 -10.66
CA TYR A 401 33.82 -21.15 -11.56
C TYR A 401 33.29 -20.78 -12.95
N LEU A 402 32.40 -19.78 -13.02
CA LEU A 402 31.88 -19.22 -14.29
C LEU A 402 32.94 -18.46 -15.11
N SER A 403 34.04 -18.02 -14.49
CA SER A 403 35.11 -17.25 -15.13
C SER A 403 36.46 -17.96 -15.24
N GLU A 404 36.59 -19.18 -14.70
CA GLU A 404 37.82 -19.98 -14.79
C GLU A 404 38.34 -20.13 -16.24
N ALA A 405 39.65 -20.32 -16.38
CA ALA A 405 40.26 -20.54 -17.70
C ALA A 405 39.72 -21.84 -18.36
N PRO A 406 39.67 -21.93 -19.70
CA PRO A 406 39.13 -23.09 -20.42
C PRO A 406 39.66 -24.44 -19.93
N GLY A 407 38.74 -25.36 -19.60
CA GLY A 407 39.04 -26.68 -19.05
C GLY A 407 39.64 -26.68 -17.63
N GLY A 408 39.63 -25.53 -16.95
CA GLY A 408 40.07 -25.39 -15.56
C GLY A 408 39.02 -25.80 -14.53
N SER A 409 37.74 -25.68 -14.87
CA SER A 409 36.65 -25.79 -13.89
C SER A 409 36.38 -27.23 -13.45
N PRO A 410 36.30 -27.50 -12.12
CA PRO A 410 36.07 -28.85 -11.58
C PRO A 410 34.68 -29.41 -11.91
N ILE A 411 33.73 -28.55 -12.31
CA ILE A 411 32.34 -28.88 -12.64
C ILE A 411 31.95 -28.44 -14.07
N CYS A 412 32.91 -28.23 -14.96
CA CYS A 412 32.71 -28.00 -16.41
C CYS A 412 31.77 -26.82 -16.76
N CYS A 413 31.83 -25.72 -16.00
CA CYS A 413 30.83 -24.65 -16.04
C CYS A 413 31.38 -23.26 -16.44
N SER A 414 32.60 -23.17 -16.98
CA SER A 414 33.15 -21.86 -17.33
C SER A 414 32.52 -21.30 -18.60
N ILE A 415 32.14 -20.02 -18.58
CA ILE A 415 31.68 -19.26 -19.75
C ILE A 415 32.82 -19.13 -20.80
N ASN A 416 34.08 -19.33 -20.39
CA ASN A 416 35.21 -19.42 -21.32
C ASN A 416 35.24 -20.72 -22.14
N ASP A 417 34.60 -21.80 -21.68
CA ASP A 417 34.50 -23.07 -22.41
C ASP A 417 33.33 -23.11 -23.42
N LEU A 418 32.39 -22.16 -23.35
CA LEU A 418 31.26 -22.07 -24.28
C LEU A 418 31.70 -21.76 -25.73
N PRO A 419 31.39 -22.66 -26.69
CA PRO A 419 31.48 -22.35 -28.12
C PRO A 419 30.49 -21.23 -28.46
N ARG A 420 30.91 -20.29 -29.32
CA ARG A 420 30.11 -19.09 -29.66
C ARG A 420 30.15 -18.78 -31.15
N ALA A 421 29.03 -18.26 -31.65
CA ALA A 421 28.86 -17.89 -33.04
C ALA A 421 29.77 -16.71 -33.43
N PRO A 422 30.27 -16.64 -34.68
CA PRO A 422 31.10 -15.53 -35.13
C PRO A 422 30.40 -14.16 -35.04
N GLY A 423 30.73 -13.39 -33.99
CA GLY A 423 30.14 -12.09 -33.71
C GLY A 423 29.40 -12.02 -32.37
N PHE A 424 29.03 -13.16 -31.77
CA PHE A 424 28.47 -13.21 -30.43
C PHE A 424 29.57 -12.95 -29.39
N THR A 425 29.41 -11.88 -28.62
CA THR A 425 30.49 -11.37 -27.76
C THR A 425 30.57 -12.07 -26.40
N MET A 426 31.70 -11.93 -25.71
CA MET A 426 31.82 -12.37 -24.32
C MET A 426 30.87 -11.61 -23.38
N VAL A 427 30.60 -10.33 -23.66
CA VAL A 427 29.64 -9.53 -22.89
C VAL A 427 28.24 -10.14 -22.95
N GLN A 428 27.79 -10.58 -24.13
CA GLN A 428 26.52 -11.26 -24.31
C GLN A 428 26.49 -12.65 -23.64
N ALA A 429 27.57 -13.42 -23.76
CA ALA A 429 27.66 -14.75 -23.13
C ALA A 429 27.63 -14.68 -21.59
N VAL A 430 28.30 -13.69 -20.99
CA VAL A 430 28.20 -13.42 -19.54
C VAL A 430 26.81 -12.92 -19.18
N GLY A 431 26.21 -12.05 -20.01
CA GLY A 431 24.84 -11.57 -19.82
C GLY A 431 23.80 -12.68 -19.74
N VAL A 432 23.79 -13.60 -20.71
CA VAL A 432 22.86 -14.75 -20.75
C VAL A 432 23.10 -15.68 -19.56
N VAL A 433 24.32 -16.19 -19.37
CA VAL A 433 24.57 -17.21 -18.33
C VAL A 433 24.38 -16.65 -16.93
N VAL A 434 24.94 -15.47 -16.62
CA VAL A 434 24.80 -14.88 -15.27
C VAL A 434 23.39 -14.35 -15.06
N GLY A 435 22.73 -13.80 -16.10
CA GLY A 435 21.33 -13.38 -16.04
C GLY A 435 20.38 -14.53 -15.71
N ASN A 436 20.53 -15.68 -16.39
CA ASN A 436 19.70 -16.85 -16.13
C ASN A 436 19.93 -17.44 -14.72
N ILE A 437 21.17 -17.44 -14.20
CA ILE A 437 21.43 -17.86 -12.81
C ILE A 437 20.83 -16.85 -11.81
N VAL A 438 20.90 -15.54 -12.08
CA VAL A 438 20.24 -14.53 -11.24
C VAL A 438 18.73 -14.74 -11.22
N SER A 439 18.10 -15.04 -12.36
CA SER A 439 16.69 -15.43 -12.44
C SER A 439 16.40 -16.75 -11.70
N HIS A 440 17.26 -17.76 -11.79
CA HIS A 440 17.14 -19.04 -11.07
C HIS A 440 17.09 -18.85 -9.55
N GLU A 441 18.05 -18.12 -8.99
CA GLU A 441 18.10 -17.87 -7.55
C GLU A 441 16.97 -16.95 -7.06
N LEU A 442 16.52 -16.00 -7.90
CA LEU A 442 15.27 -15.25 -7.64
C LEU A 442 14.05 -16.18 -7.69
N GLY A 443 14.06 -17.18 -8.55
CA GLY A 443 13.04 -18.22 -8.63
C GLY A 443 12.89 -19.00 -7.32
N HIS A 444 13.98 -19.39 -6.67
CA HIS A 444 13.95 -19.96 -5.32
C HIS A 444 13.31 -18.98 -4.32
N CYS A 445 13.77 -17.73 -4.25
CA CYS A 445 13.18 -16.68 -3.39
C CYS A 445 11.70 -16.37 -3.70
N LEU A 446 11.12 -16.92 -4.78
CA LEU A 446 9.71 -16.79 -5.15
C LEU A 446 8.93 -18.13 -5.09
N GLY A 447 9.56 -19.18 -4.55
CA GLY A 447 8.92 -20.45 -4.19
C GLY A 447 9.23 -21.65 -5.06
N ASN A 448 10.20 -21.57 -5.97
CA ASN A 448 10.52 -22.66 -6.88
C ASN A 448 11.47 -23.69 -6.29
N TRP A 449 11.22 -24.95 -6.66
CA TRP A 449 12.14 -26.07 -6.54
C TRP A 449 12.82 -26.32 -7.89
N HIS A 450 13.82 -27.20 -7.95
CA HIS A 450 14.49 -27.53 -9.20
C HIS A 450 13.59 -28.34 -10.15
N SER A 451 13.74 -28.10 -11.46
CA SER A 451 13.23 -28.91 -12.56
C SER A 451 14.34 -29.83 -13.11
N THR A 452 14.02 -30.81 -13.97
CA THR A 452 14.99 -31.81 -14.44
C THR A 452 15.46 -31.61 -15.88
N VAL A 453 16.73 -31.22 -16.02
CA VAL A 453 17.47 -31.03 -17.28
C VAL A 453 17.56 -32.31 -18.15
N LEU A 454 17.07 -33.45 -17.65
CA LEU A 454 17.13 -34.77 -18.28
C LEU A 454 15.99 -35.04 -19.29
N ASN A 455 14.93 -34.22 -19.32
CA ASN A 455 13.75 -34.46 -20.16
C ASN A 455 13.78 -33.75 -21.53
N GLY A 456 14.65 -32.74 -21.70
CA GLY A 456 14.79 -31.97 -22.95
C GLY A 456 13.86 -30.76 -23.08
N VAL A 457 13.14 -30.39 -22.02
CA VAL A 457 12.60 -29.05 -21.80
C VAL A 457 13.72 -28.18 -21.21
N THR A 458 13.74 -26.89 -21.52
CA THR A 458 14.66 -25.90 -20.95
C THR A 458 13.88 -24.92 -20.06
N ASN A 459 14.22 -24.86 -18.79
CA ASN A 459 13.54 -24.06 -17.76
C ASN A 459 14.58 -23.25 -16.98
N ILE A 460 14.24 -22.03 -16.56
CA ILE A 460 15.11 -21.25 -15.67
C ILE A 460 15.47 -22.04 -14.41
N MET A 461 14.56 -22.86 -13.90
CA MET A 461 14.76 -23.66 -12.68
C MET A 461 15.42 -25.03 -12.91
N ASP A 462 15.96 -25.32 -14.09
CA ASP A 462 16.61 -26.62 -14.34
C ASP A 462 17.82 -26.86 -13.43
N GLU A 463 17.94 -28.09 -12.94
CA GLU A 463 19.06 -28.52 -12.09
C GLU A 463 20.43 -28.29 -12.75
N GLY A 464 21.28 -27.52 -12.06
CA GLY A 464 22.61 -27.12 -12.56
C GLY A 464 23.53 -28.32 -12.81
N GLY A 465 24.43 -28.15 -13.79
CA GLY A 465 25.36 -29.20 -14.23
C GLY A 465 25.69 -29.17 -15.72
N ASN A 466 24.95 -28.38 -16.51
CA ASN A 466 25.13 -28.25 -17.94
C ASN A 466 25.06 -26.78 -18.39
N ILE A 467 26.22 -26.12 -18.53
CA ILE A 467 26.27 -24.72 -18.94
C ILE A 467 25.73 -24.49 -20.38
N LEU A 468 25.74 -25.49 -21.26
CA LEU A 468 25.12 -25.34 -22.59
C LEU A 468 23.60 -25.20 -22.48
N ALA A 469 22.94 -26.03 -21.65
CA ALA A 469 21.51 -25.92 -21.41
C ALA A 469 21.16 -24.59 -20.72
N LEU A 470 21.88 -24.21 -19.67
CA LEU A 470 21.71 -22.94 -18.94
C LEU A 470 21.95 -21.69 -19.80
N ALA A 471 22.81 -21.79 -20.82
CA ALA A 471 23.06 -20.73 -21.79
C ALA A 471 22.03 -20.68 -22.93
N GLY A 472 21.13 -21.66 -23.02
CA GLY A 472 20.17 -21.80 -24.12
C GLY A 472 20.80 -22.31 -25.42
N ALA A 473 22.03 -22.83 -25.37
CA ALA A 473 22.79 -23.18 -26.56
C ALA A 473 22.10 -24.29 -27.37
N GLY A 474 21.94 -24.05 -28.68
CA GLY A 474 21.20 -24.90 -29.60
C GLY A 474 21.75 -26.31 -29.82
N VAL A 475 21.15 -27.03 -30.77
CA VAL A 475 21.51 -28.44 -31.08
C VAL A 475 22.91 -28.54 -31.69
N ASP A 476 23.45 -27.46 -32.27
CA ASP A 476 24.84 -27.40 -32.71
C ASP A 476 25.86 -27.16 -31.56
N GLY A 477 25.39 -26.78 -30.36
CA GLY A 477 26.19 -26.51 -29.17
C GLY A 477 26.95 -25.18 -29.20
N VAL A 478 26.52 -24.21 -30.01
CA VAL A 478 27.20 -22.93 -30.24
C VAL A 478 26.28 -21.76 -29.91
N LEU A 479 26.59 -21.04 -28.82
CA LEU A 479 25.79 -19.90 -28.36
C LEU A 479 25.88 -18.69 -29.31
N GLY A 480 24.74 -18.09 -29.63
CA GLY A 480 24.58 -16.98 -30.56
C GLY A 480 24.16 -17.38 -31.98
N THR A 481 23.52 -18.54 -32.14
CA THR A 481 23.07 -19.10 -33.43
C THR A 481 21.58 -18.85 -33.64
N GLY A 482 20.94 -19.62 -34.53
CA GLY A 482 19.51 -19.50 -34.86
C GLY A 482 18.66 -20.64 -34.33
N ASP A 483 19.26 -21.57 -33.58
CA ASP A 483 18.62 -22.70 -32.91
C ASP A 483 18.87 -22.72 -31.39
N ASP A 484 19.41 -21.63 -30.84
CA ASP A 484 19.38 -21.36 -29.41
C ASP A 484 17.93 -21.22 -28.91
N ALA A 485 17.69 -21.63 -27.66
CA ALA A 485 16.41 -21.51 -26.98
C ALA A 485 16.36 -20.27 -26.07
N ASP A 486 15.24 -19.54 -26.08
CA ASP A 486 14.87 -18.71 -24.93
C ASP A 486 14.61 -19.65 -23.73
N ILE A 487 15.08 -19.24 -22.55
CA ILE A 487 14.87 -19.98 -21.31
C ILE A 487 13.98 -19.14 -20.41
N ASP A 488 12.72 -19.55 -20.34
CA ASP A 488 11.70 -18.94 -19.49
C ASP A 488 11.51 -19.72 -18.18
N PHE A 489 10.82 -19.09 -17.24
CA PHE A 489 10.03 -19.83 -16.25
C PHE A 489 8.82 -20.47 -16.96
N ILE A 490 8.76 -21.81 -17.00
CA ILE A 490 7.68 -22.59 -17.61
C ILE A 490 7.32 -23.82 -16.76
N PRO A 491 6.15 -24.47 -16.94
CA PRO A 491 5.87 -25.73 -16.28
C PRO A 491 6.78 -26.85 -16.77
N ASP A 492 7.51 -27.51 -15.88
CA ASP A 492 8.30 -28.71 -16.18
C ASP A 492 8.19 -29.79 -15.07
N THR A 493 9.04 -30.82 -15.05
CA THR A 493 9.01 -31.95 -14.12
C THR A 493 10.01 -31.71 -12.99
N PHE A 494 9.61 -31.95 -11.74
CA PHE A 494 10.51 -31.79 -10.58
C PHE A 494 11.83 -32.59 -10.72
N SER A 495 12.90 -32.05 -10.14
CA SER A 495 14.24 -32.64 -10.11
C SER A 495 14.28 -34.04 -9.50
N THR A 496 14.90 -34.96 -10.24
CA THR A 496 15.22 -36.32 -9.75
C THR A 496 16.50 -36.37 -8.89
N PHE A 497 17.22 -35.26 -8.77
CA PHE A 497 18.34 -35.11 -7.83
C PHE A 497 17.85 -34.72 -6.42
N GLU A 498 16.80 -33.90 -6.34
CA GLU A 498 16.12 -33.59 -5.07
C GLU A 498 15.32 -34.81 -4.57
N ASP A 499 14.62 -35.52 -5.46
CA ASP A 499 13.86 -36.76 -5.17
C ASP A 499 12.74 -36.59 -4.12
N LEU A 500 12.29 -35.34 -3.91
CA LEU A 500 11.20 -34.97 -2.99
C LEU A 500 9.81 -35.05 -3.65
N PHE A 501 9.72 -34.75 -4.94
CA PHE A 501 8.44 -34.58 -5.64
C PHE A 501 8.39 -35.37 -6.94
N ILE A 502 7.24 -35.98 -7.22
CA ILE A 502 6.96 -36.61 -8.52
C ILE A 502 5.72 -35.96 -9.13
N GLY A 503 5.92 -35.20 -10.21
CA GLY A 503 4.87 -34.47 -10.92
C GLY A 503 5.40 -33.20 -11.60
N THR A 504 4.50 -32.25 -11.87
CA THR A 504 4.83 -30.99 -12.57
C THR A 504 5.11 -29.85 -11.59
N ASN A 505 6.28 -29.21 -11.75
CA ASN A 505 6.71 -27.96 -11.14
C ASN A 505 6.26 -26.79 -12.04
N SER A 506 5.26 -26.01 -11.61
CA SER A 506 4.74 -24.87 -12.38
C SER A 506 5.50 -23.58 -12.05
N THR A 507 6.73 -23.46 -12.55
CA THR A 507 7.66 -22.40 -12.12
C THR A 507 7.22 -21.01 -12.56
N ASP A 508 6.58 -20.96 -13.72
CA ASP A 508 5.84 -19.81 -14.24
C ASP A 508 4.77 -19.28 -13.26
N VAL A 509 3.94 -20.17 -12.74
CA VAL A 509 2.84 -19.85 -11.84
C VAL A 509 3.37 -19.43 -10.47
N ASN A 510 4.36 -20.14 -9.93
CA ASN A 510 4.99 -19.79 -8.66
C ASN A 510 5.56 -18.36 -8.71
N THR A 511 6.42 -18.08 -9.68
CA THR A 511 7.09 -16.77 -9.83
C THR A 511 6.09 -15.65 -10.09
N ALA A 512 5.08 -15.86 -10.96
CA ALA A 512 4.08 -14.85 -11.27
C ALA A 512 3.14 -14.48 -10.09
N PHE A 513 2.96 -15.37 -9.12
CA PHE A 513 2.20 -15.08 -7.89
C PHE A 513 3.09 -14.68 -6.71
N GLY A 514 4.38 -15.06 -6.67
CA GLY A 514 5.36 -14.51 -5.73
C GLY A 514 5.60 -13.00 -5.97
N LEU A 515 5.61 -12.57 -7.23
CA LEU A 515 5.69 -11.17 -7.66
C LEU A 515 4.30 -10.50 -7.82
N ALA A 516 3.35 -10.90 -6.98
CA ALA A 516 2.06 -10.23 -6.89
C ALA A 516 2.16 -8.87 -6.15
N THR A 517 1.35 -7.91 -6.56
CA THR A 517 1.35 -6.54 -6.02
C THR A 517 0.46 -6.35 -4.80
N GLY A 518 0.49 -5.16 -4.20
CA GLY A 518 -0.46 -4.73 -3.18
C GLY A 518 -1.89 -4.86 -3.68
N ALA A 519 -2.73 -5.63 -2.96
CA ALA A 519 -4.10 -5.95 -3.36
C ALA A 519 -5.17 -5.26 -2.49
N LEU A 520 -4.78 -4.65 -1.37
CA LEU A 520 -5.70 -3.77 -0.65
C LEU A 520 -5.98 -2.51 -1.48
N PRO A 521 -7.22 -1.98 -1.47
CA PRO A 521 -7.52 -0.72 -2.13
C PRO A 521 -6.61 0.37 -1.58
N ALA A 522 -5.92 1.07 -2.47
CA ALA A 522 -5.21 2.30 -2.15
C ALA A 522 -6.13 3.23 -1.34
N VAL A 523 -5.71 3.60 -0.12
CA VAL A 523 -6.43 4.57 0.71
C VAL A 523 -5.78 5.93 0.47
N PRO A 524 -6.43 6.87 -0.25
CA PRO A 524 -5.82 8.19 -0.42
C PRO A 524 -5.79 8.91 0.93
N PRO A 525 -4.75 9.71 1.22
CA PRO A 525 -4.71 10.49 2.45
C PRO A 525 -5.95 11.38 2.58
N THR A 526 -6.42 11.55 3.81
CA THR A 526 -7.62 12.33 4.16
C THR A 526 -7.33 13.35 5.25
N LEU A 527 -8.23 14.30 5.49
CA LEU A 527 -8.09 15.28 6.57
C LEU A 527 -8.60 14.69 7.89
N LEU A 528 -7.69 14.42 8.82
CA LEU A 528 -7.99 13.92 10.16
C LEU A 528 -8.40 15.04 11.11
N ASN A 529 -7.81 16.24 10.96
CA ASN A 529 -8.14 17.42 11.76
C ASN A 529 -7.80 18.72 11.02
N VAL A 530 -8.56 19.78 11.28
CA VAL A 530 -8.31 21.15 10.78
C VAL A 530 -8.56 22.13 11.93
N LEU A 531 -7.65 23.07 12.14
CA LEU A 531 -7.76 24.14 13.14
C LEU A 531 -7.46 25.52 12.50
N PRO A 532 -8.31 26.55 12.68
CA PRO A 532 -9.57 26.56 13.42
C PRO A 532 -10.60 25.55 12.89
N ILE A 533 -11.56 25.15 13.74
CA ILE A 533 -12.56 24.12 13.41
C ILE A 533 -13.36 24.58 12.19
N VAL A 534 -13.49 23.74 11.16
CA VAL A 534 -14.20 24.09 9.90
C VAL A 534 -15.62 24.58 10.17
N ASP A 535 -16.09 25.51 9.31
CA ASP A 535 -17.43 26.10 9.36
C ASP A 535 -17.77 26.82 10.68
N SER A 536 -16.75 27.35 11.38
CA SER A 536 -16.91 28.19 12.58
C SER A 536 -16.86 29.70 12.29
N ASP A 537 -17.44 30.47 13.22
CA ASP A 537 -17.31 31.92 13.29
C ASP A 537 -15.95 32.31 13.93
N LEU A 538 -15.24 33.30 13.37
CA LEU A 538 -13.90 33.74 13.81
C LEU A 538 -13.76 35.27 13.80
N GLY A 539 -12.98 35.83 14.74
CA GLY A 539 -12.57 37.25 14.73
C GLY A 539 -11.39 37.54 13.78
N GLU A 540 -10.40 36.65 13.69
CA GLU A 540 -9.40 36.70 12.62
C GLU A 540 -9.02 35.31 12.10
N LEU A 541 -8.60 35.24 10.84
CA LEU A 541 -8.03 34.04 10.22
C LEU A 541 -6.64 34.38 9.65
N GLY A 542 -5.62 34.33 10.51
CA GLY A 542 -4.22 34.57 10.13
C GLY A 542 -3.41 33.30 9.80
N GLN A 543 -3.91 32.13 10.18
CA GLN A 543 -3.24 30.84 9.99
C GLN A 543 -4.24 29.68 9.97
N ILE A 544 -3.88 28.57 9.31
CA ILE A 544 -4.65 27.32 9.30
C ILE A 544 -3.70 26.16 9.57
N THR A 545 -4.10 25.20 10.40
CA THR A 545 -3.36 23.98 10.70
C THR A 545 -4.13 22.75 10.19
N VAL A 546 -3.46 21.86 9.47
CA VAL A 546 -4.04 20.63 8.90
C VAL A 546 -3.29 19.40 9.41
N THR A 547 -4.01 18.36 9.80
CA THR A 547 -3.45 17.01 10.06
C THR A 547 -4.11 16.01 9.12
N PHE A 548 -3.30 15.20 8.45
CA PHE A 548 -3.74 14.12 7.56
C PHE A 548 -3.93 12.80 8.33
N SER A 549 -4.58 11.81 7.71
CA SER A 549 -4.70 10.43 8.22
C SER A 549 -3.35 9.75 8.45
N GLU A 550 -2.33 10.13 7.69
CA GLU A 550 -1.06 9.40 7.54
C GLU A 550 0.08 10.32 7.05
N PRO A 551 1.34 9.83 6.97
CA PRO A 551 2.46 10.59 6.43
C PRO A 551 2.30 11.00 4.96
N VAL A 552 2.46 12.29 4.65
CA VAL A 552 2.32 12.83 3.29
C VAL A 552 3.55 13.56 2.75
N LEU A 553 3.72 13.46 1.44
CA LEU A 553 4.69 14.15 0.59
C LEU A 553 4.00 15.25 -0.24
N GLY A 554 4.79 16.15 -0.84
CA GLY A 554 4.29 17.15 -1.80
C GLY A 554 3.49 18.33 -1.22
N VAL A 555 3.35 18.42 0.10
CA VAL A 555 2.72 19.59 0.76
C VAL A 555 3.55 20.85 0.53
N THR A 556 2.97 21.86 -0.11
CA THR A 556 3.59 23.16 -0.37
C THR A 556 2.66 24.29 0.05
N ALA A 557 3.20 25.48 0.36
CA ALA A 557 2.38 26.63 0.78
C ALA A 557 1.31 27.00 -0.27
N ALA A 558 1.66 26.87 -1.57
CA ALA A 558 0.76 27.12 -2.69
C ALA A 558 -0.43 26.14 -2.80
N ALA A 559 -0.43 25.05 -2.03
CA ALA A 559 -1.53 24.09 -1.99
C ALA A 559 -2.74 24.59 -1.20
N LEU A 560 -2.56 25.44 -0.18
CA LEU A 560 -3.68 26.03 0.57
C LEU A 560 -3.96 27.46 0.07
N ARG A 561 -5.24 27.77 -0.13
CA ARG A 561 -5.73 29.10 -0.52
C ARG A 561 -6.87 29.55 0.38
N VAL A 562 -6.92 30.84 0.69
CA VAL A 562 -8.04 31.51 1.36
C VAL A 562 -8.56 32.59 0.42
N ASN A 563 -9.84 32.56 0.07
CA ASN A 563 -10.46 33.41 -0.97
C ASN A 563 -9.62 33.46 -2.27
N GLY A 564 -9.10 32.30 -2.69
CA GLY A 564 -8.23 32.12 -3.87
C GLY A 564 -6.76 32.52 -3.68
N VAL A 565 -6.43 33.30 -2.64
CA VAL A 565 -5.06 33.75 -2.33
C VAL A 565 -4.29 32.64 -1.61
N ALA A 566 -3.16 32.23 -2.18
CA ALA A 566 -2.32 31.17 -1.63
C ALA A 566 -1.59 31.58 -0.34
N ALA A 567 -1.33 30.60 0.54
CA ALA A 567 -0.40 30.78 1.65
C ALA A 567 1.04 30.98 1.12
N SER A 568 1.85 31.77 1.85
CA SER A 568 3.25 32.03 1.48
C SER A 568 4.25 31.16 2.26
N SER A 569 3.83 30.56 3.38
CA SER A 569 4.60 29.58 4.13
C SER A 569 3.75 28.37 4.55
N VAL A 570 4.42 27.22 4.65
CA VAL A 570 3.91 26.03 5.32
C VAL A 570 5.04 25.41 6.16
N SER A 571 4.72 24.89 7.35
CA SER A 571 5.65 24.09 8.16
C SER A 571 4.95 22.88 8.77
N GLY A 572 5.58 21.71 8.67
CA GLY A 572 5.02 20.43 9.12
C GLY A 572 5.82 19.26 8.54
N ALA A 573 5.57 18.05 9.03
CA ALA A 573 6.21 16.81 8.56
C ALA A 573 5.32 15.60 8.88
N GLY A 574 5.52 14.48 8.17
CA GLY A 574 4.72 13.27 8.36
C GLY A 574 3.24 13.55 8.06
N GLY A 575 2.33 13.18 8.97
CA GLY A 575 0.90 13.52 8.84
C GLY A 575 0.56 14.95 9.27
N GLY A 576 1.57 15.77 9.58
CA GLY A 576 1.40 17.08 10.19
C GLY A 576 1.47 17.03 11.72
N PRO A 577 1.00 18.08 12.42
CA PRO A 577 0.31 19.26 11.88
C PRO A 577 1.13 20.05 10.84
N TYR A 578 0.48 20.43 9.76
CA TYR A 578 0.96 21.38 8.75
C TYR A 578 0.33 22.75 8.99
N LEU A 579 1.14 23.71 9.42
CA LEU A 579 0.75 25.09 9.68
C LEU A 579 0.97 25.94 8.42
N PHE A 580 -0.12 26.39 7.80
CA PHE A 580 -0.14 27.31 6.66
C PHE A 580 -0.34 28.75 7.13
N GLN A 581 0.47 29.67 6.62
CA GLN A 581 0.50 31.08 7.05
C GLN A 581 0.77 32.04 5.88
N GLY A 582 0.48 33.32 6.12
CA GLY A 582 0.89 34.41 5.23
C GLY A 582 0.14 34.45 3.89
N PHE A 583 -1.07 33.91 3.84
CA PHE A 583 -2.11 34.38 2.90
C PHE A 583 -2.63 35.76 3.36
N ILE A 584 -3.41 36.45 2.52
CA ILE A 584 -4.07 37.69 2.93
C ILE A 584 -5.22 37.31 3.89
N ALA A 585 -5.21 37.89 5.10
CA ALA A 585 -6.29 37.68 6.05
C ALA A 585 -7.63 38.18 5.44
N PRO A 586 -8.70 37.37 5.47
CA PRO A 586 -10.03 37.83 5.07
C PRO A 586 -10.54 38.91 6.03
N GLY A 587 -11.32 39.85 5.50
CA GLY A 587 -12.14 40.74 6.32
C GLY A 587 -13.49 40.09 6.66
N ASP A 588 -14.34 40.86 7.33
CA ASP A 588 -15.72 40.46 7.68
C ASP A 588 -16.49 39.82 6.51
N GLY A 589 -17.24 38.74 6.81
CA GLY A 589 -17.90 37.91 5.80
C GLY A 589 -17.28 36.51 5.60
N PRO A 590 -17.71 35.77 4.57
CA PRO A 590 -17.26 34.40 4.35
C PRO A 590 -15.81 34.32 3.84
N ALA A 591 -15.04 33.41 4.43
CA ALA A 591 -13.69 33.05 4.03
C ALA A 591 -13.68 31.60 3.52
N VAL A 592 -13.69 31.43 2.20
CA VAL A 592 -13.64 30.12 1.54
C VAL A 592 -12.18 29.63 1.54
N VAL A 593 -11.98 28.37 1.92
CA VAL A 593 -10.66 27.74 1.97
C VAL A 593 -10.61 26.56 1.02
N GLU A 594 -9.54 26.48 0.23
CA GLU A 594 -9.24 25.39 -0.69
C GLU A 594 -7.89 24.79 -0.35
N LEU A 595 -7.82 23.46 -0.21
CA LEU A 595 -6.58 22.70 -0.13
C LEU A 595 -6.49 21.79 -1.36
N ALA A 596 -5.47 22.01 -2.19
CA ALA A 596 -5.36 21.44 -3.52
C ALA A 596 -5.11 19.92 -3.53
N ALA A 597 -5.79 19.24 -4.46
CA ALA A 597 -5.64 17.83 -4.75
C ALA A 597 -4.33 17.50 -5.52
N GLY A 598 -3.99 16.20 -5.62
CA GLY A 598 -3.10 15.67 -6.67
C GLY A 598 -1.59 15.87 -6.49
N GLN A 599 -1.15 16.96 -5.86
CA GLN A 599 0.27 17.17 -5.53
C GLN A 599 0.63 16.62 -4.15
N ILE A 600 -0.30 16.68 -3.20
CA ILE A 600 -0.18 16.04 -1.89
C ILE A 600 -0.47 14.55 -2.07
N ARG A 601 0.42 13.70 -1.57
CA ARG A 601 0.38 12.23 -1.70
C ARG A 601 0.82 11.56 -0.41
N ASP A 602 0.48 10.31 -0.20
CA ASP A 602 1.15 9.46 0.81
C ASP A 602 2.58 9.07 0.36
N GLY A 603 3.19 8.09 1.04
CA GLY A 603 4.47 7.50 0.64
C GLY A 603 4.40 6.45 -0.47
N VAL A 604 3.19 6.03 -0.87
CA VAL A 604 2.92 4.95 -1.85
C VAL A 604 2.57 5.53 -3.23
N GLY A 605 2.12 6.79 -3.28
CA GLY A 605 1.82 7.57 -4.48
C GLY A 605 0.38 8.09 -4.55
N ASN A 606 -0.50 7.68 -3.62
CA ASN A 606 -1.94 7.94 -3.67
C ASN A 606 -2.24 9.42 -3.40
N THR A 607 -3.01 10.03 -4.27
CA THR A 607 -3.22 11.49 -4.26
C THR A 607 -4.33 11.91 -3.31
N PHE A 608 -4.04 12.88 -2.44
CA PHE A 608 -5.08 13.62 -1.71
C PHE A 608 -6.13 14.15 -2.68
N THR A 609 -7.41 13.92 -2.37
CA THR A 609 -8.56 14.25 -3.24
C THR A 609 -8.92 15.73 -3.23
N GLY A 610 -8.31 16.53 -2.35
CA GLY A 610 -8.63 17.94 -2.16
C GLY A 610 -9.59 18.18 -0.99
N GLY A 611 -9.56 19.40 -0.45
CA GLY A 611 -10.48 19.85 0.59
C GLY A 611 -11.04 21.23 0.26
N ASN A 612 -12.32 21.45 0.53
CA ASN A 612 -12.96 22.75 0.48
C ASN A 612 -13.87 22.89 1.72
N TRP A 613 -13.75 24.01 2.41
CA TRP A 613 -14.58 24.39 3.56
C TRP A 613 -14.61 25.91 3.66
N GLN A 614 -15.34 26.45 4.62
CA GLN A 614 -15.35 27.89 4.87
C GLN A 614 -15.20 28.21 6.37
N TYR A 615 -14.96 29.49 6.63
CA TYR A 615 -15.17 30.13 7.93
C TYR A 615 -16.05 31.36 7.71
N GLN A 616 -16.74 31.82 8.75
CA GLN A 616 -17.40 33.10 8.75
C GLN A 616 -16.59 34.06 9.62
N ILE A 617 -16.02 35.11 9.02
CA ILE A 617 -15.40 36.18 9.80
C ILE A 617 -16.53 37.05 10.37
N ARG A 618 -16.45 37.36 11.67
CA ARG A 618 -17.25 38.36 12.37
C ARG A 618 -16.30 39.24 13.19
N ASP A 619 -15.79 40.25 12.52
CA ASP A 619 -14.96 41.33 13.06
C ASP A 619 -15.32 42.60 12.30
N CYS A 620 -16.59 43.00 12.43
CA CYS A 620 -17.17 44.09 11.68
C CYS A 620 -16.56 45.46 12.06
N ASN A 621 -15.83 45.52 13.19
CA ASN A 621 -15.09 46.68 13.65
C ASN A 621 -13.56 46.64 13.38
N ALA A 622 -13.05 45.54 12.81
CA ALA A 622 -11.67 45.30 12.39
C ALA A 622 -10.61 45.29 13.51
N ASN A 623 -10.96 44.86 14.72
CA ASN A 623 -10.06 44.77 15.88
C ASN A 623 -9.45 43.36 16.13
N ARG A 624 -9.92 42.33 15.39
CA ARG A 624 -9.55 40.90 15.43
C ARG A 624 -10.10 40.07 16.59
N VAL A 625 -10.97 40.64 17.42
CA VAL A 625 -11.80 39.89 18.36
C VAL A 625 -13.06 39.41 17.63
N LEU A 626 -13.62 38.29 18.06
CA LEU A 626 -14.89 37.80 17.52
C LEU A 626 -16.02 38.67 18.07
N ASP A 627 -16.84 39.28 17.20
CA ASP A 627 -17.92 40.21 17.59
C ASP A 627 -18.84 39.65 18.69
N THR A 628 -19.18 38.35 18.64
CA THR A 628 -20.01 37.70 19.67
C THR A 628 -19.31 37.55 21.03
N THR A 629 -17.99 37.42 21.05
CA THR A 629 -17.20 37.47 22.29
C THR A 629 -17.16 38.88 22.86
N GLU A 630 -17.11 39.92 22.02
CA GLU A 630 -17.20 41.31 22.49
C GLU A 630 -18.58 41.65 23.07
N ILE A 631 -19.66 41.03 22.57
CA ILE A 631 -20.99 41.11 23.17
C ILE A 631 -21.03 40.34 24.51
N GLU A 632 -20.52 39.10 24.57
CA GLU A 632 -20.50 38.28 25.80
C GLU A 632 -19.68 38.90 26.95
N ASP A 633 -18.53 39.52 26.65
CA ASP A 633 -17.71 40.27 27.62
C ASP A 633 -18.26 41.68 27.93
N GLY A 634 -19.31 42.14 27.23
CA GLY A 634 -19.92 43.46 27.41
C GLY A 634 -19.04 44.63 26.95
N LEU A 635 -18.15 44.39 25.99
CA LEU A 635 -17.29 45.39 25.35
C LEU A 635 -18.05 46.14 24.24
N LEU A 636 -18.92 45.42 23.53
CA LEU A 636 -19.88 45.96 22.57
C LEU A 636 -21.31 45.75 23.08
N ALA A 637 -22.22 46.60 22.60
CA ALA A 637 -23.65 46.42 22.82
C ALA A 637 -24.28 45.70 21.63
N ASP A 638 -25.20 44.79 21.92
CA ASP A 638 -26.23 44.26 21.02
C ASP A 638 -27.54 44.48 21.79
N CYS A 639 -28.23 45.58 21.49
CA CYS A 639 -29.40 46.00 22.26
C CYS A 639 -30.69 45.30 21.84
N ASN A 640 -30.62 44.41 20.85
CA ASN A 640 -31.76 43.68 20.30
C ASN A 640 -31.60 42.15 20.29
N ASP A 641 -30.56 41.64 20.98
CA ASP A 641 -30.23 40.22 21.16
C ASP A 641 -30.13 39.41 19.83
N ASN A 642 -29.63 40.03 18.74
CA ASN A 642 -29.56 39.37 17.42
C ASN A 642 -28.22 38.68 17.09
N GLY A 643 -27.18 38.93 17.88
CA GLY A 643 -25.81 38.40 17.69
C GLY A 643 -24.89 39.26 16.82
N VAL A 644 -25.27 40.49 16.49
CA VAL A 644 -24.46 41.48 15.76
C VAL A 644 -24.35 42.77 16.59
N PRO A 645 -23.15 43.37 16.74
CA PRO A 645 -22.99 44.60 17.51
C PRO A 645 -23.75 45.81 16.92
N ASP A 646 -24.36 46.62 17.79
CA ASP A 646 -25.07 47.87 17.48
C ASP A 646 -24.25 48.85 16.62
N VAL A 647 -22.92 48.83 16.79
CA VAL A 647 -21.96 49.66 16.05
C VAL A 647 -21.84 49.27 14.57
N CYS A 648 -22.16 48.01 14.24
CA CYS A 648 -22.15 47.46 12.89
C CYS A 648 -23.55 47.42 12.26
N GLU A 649 -24.59 47.70 13.06
CA GLU A 649 -25.96 47.78 12.58
C GLU A 649 -26.32 49.16 12.02
N ALA A 650 -26.72 49.21 10.75
CA ALA A 650 -27.25 50.43 10.14
C ALA A 650 -28.58 50.88 10.77
N GLY A 651 -29.36 49.95 11.33
CA GLY A 651 -30.76 50.15 11.74
C GLY A 651 -31.03 50.37 13.24
N VAL A 652 -30.07 50.14 14.13
CA VAL A 652 -30.27 50.23 15.60
C VAL A 652 -30.59 51.66 16.06
N LEU A 653 -31.44 51.79 17.09
CA LEU A 653 -31.80 53.07 17.72
C LEU A 653 -30.58 53.72 18.40
N ARG A 654 -30.17 54.89 17.89
CA ARG A 654 -29.06 55.68 18.46
C ARG A 654 -29.37 57.17 18.42
N SER A 655 -28.74 57.94 19.31
CA SER A 655 -28.94 59.38 19.35
C SER A 655 -28.08 60.15 18.34
N GLN A 656 -28.58 61.32 17.93
CA GLN A 656 -27.92 62.25 17.02
C GLN A 656 -27.97 63.69 17.55
N THR A 657 -27.05 64.53 17.06
CA THR A 657 -27.05 65.97 17.37
C THR A 657 -28.05 66.71 16.47
N VAL A 658 -28.97 67.47 17.09
CA VAL A 658 -29.95 68.30 16.38
C VAL A 658 -29.69 69.80 16.56
N PRO A 659 -30.20 70.67 15.66
CA PRO A 659 -30.14 72.11 15.84
C PRO A 659 -30.86 72.59 17.10
N ALA A 660 -30.43 73.72 17.66
CA ALA A 660 -31.14 74.36 18.76
C ALA A 660 -32.37 75.13 18.24
N ALA A 661 -33.52 74.97 18.91
CA ALA A 661 -34.75 75.67 18.59
C ALA A 661 -34.77 77.08 19.19
N THR A 662 -35.55 78.00 18.60
CA THR A 662 -35.76 79.35 19.14
C THR A 662 -37.22 79.78 18.97
N ILE A 663 -37.87 80.21 20.06
CA ILE A 663 -39.27 80.66 20.08
C ILE A 663 -39.44 82.01 20.80
N ALA A 664 -40.59 82.65 20.61
CA ALA A 664 -40.96 83.83 21.39
C ALA A 664 -41.60 83.44 22.74
N ALA A 665 -41.45 84.29 23.75
CA ALA A 665 -42.04 84.09 25.07
C ALA A 665 -43.57 84.13 24.99
N GLY A 666 -44.21 83.18 25.68
CA GLY A 666 -45.65 82.93 25.53
C GLY A 666 -46.01 82.02 24.34
N GLN A 667 -45.03 81.48 23.61
CA GLN A 667 -45.25 80.39 22.64
C GLN A 667 -44.95 79.02 23.27
N SER A 668 -45.44 77.99 22.59
CA SER A 668 -45.09 76.59 22.84
C SER A 668 -44.29 76.03 21.68
N ILE A 669 -43.47 75.01 21.94
CA ILE A 669 -42.65 74.30 20.95
C ILE A 669 -43.14 72.85 20.79
N GLN A 670 -43.21 72.36 19.54
CA GLN A 670 -43.34 70.94 19.20
C GLN A 670 -41.93 70.34 19.04
N LEU A 671 -41.69 69.11 19.50
CA LEU A 671 -40.34 68.52 19.56
C LEU A 671 -40.08 67.43 18.52
N GLY A 672 -41.10 66.90 17.84
CA GLY A 672 -40.95 65.93 16.76
C GLY A 672 -40.16 66.48 15.56
N GLU A 673 -40.18 67.80 15.35
CA GLU A 673 -39.31 68.49 14.36
C GLU A 673 -37.82 68.50 14.74
N TYR A 674 -37.49 68.17 16.00
CA TYR A 674 -36.14 68.21 16.57
C TYR A 674 -35.70 66.82 17.11
N LEU A 675 -36.19 65.74 16.49
CA LEU A 675 -35.98 64.36 16.95
C LEU A 675 -34.48 63.99 17.06
N PRO A 676 -33.93 63.79 18.28
CA PRO A 676 -32.49 63.57 18.48
C PRO A 676 -32.11 62.09 18.36
N PHE A 677 -32.80 61.34 17.48
CA PHE A 677 -32.66 59.90 17.29
C PHE A 677 -32.70 59.50 15.81
N ILE A 678 -32.04 58.39 15.48
CA ILE A 678 -32.10 57.69 14.19
C ILE A 678 -32.09 56.17 14.43
N GLY A 679 -32.67 55.41 13.50
CA GLY A 679 -32.85 53.97 13.64
C GLY A 679 -33.93 53.60 14.67
N GLY A 680 -33.97 52.31 15.02
CA GLY A 680 -34.93 51.71 15.94
C GLY A 680 -36.04 50.93 15.24
N GLN A 681 -36.53 49.88 15.90
CA GLN A 681 -37.70 49.12 15.47
C GLN A 681 -39.01 49.75 15.98
N GLU A 682 -39.96 49.97 15.07
CA GLU A 682 -41.27 50.53 15.40
C GLU A 682 -42.21 49.49 16.03
N PRO A 683 -42.99 49.83 17.08
CA PRO A 683 -43.18 51.17 17.63
C PRO A 683 -42.03 51.64 18.55
N ILE A 684 -41.54 52.86 18.31
CA ILE A 684 -40.61 53.54 19.23
C ILE A 684 -41.39 54.37 20.25
N GLU A 685 -41.19 54.10 21.54
CA GLU A 685 -41.67 54.93 22.64
C GLU A 685 -40.69 56.07 22.94
N TYR A 686 -41.23 57.26 23.25
CA TYR A 686 -40.44 58.46 23.52
C TYR A 686 -40.89 59.11 24.85
N GLU A 687 -39.93 59.41 25.72
CA GLU A 687 -40.08 60.22 26.93
C GLU A 687 -39.22 61.48 26.79
N TRP A 688 -39.79 62.64 27.09
CA TRP A 688 -39.10 63.93 27.05
C TRP A 688 -39.17 64.59 28.42
N GLU A 689 -38.11 65.28 28.84
CA GLU A 689 -38.03 66.00 30.11
C GLU A 689 -37.45 67.42 29.90
N LEU A 690 -38.29 68.43 30.10
CA LEU A 690 -37.90 69.85 30.00
C LEU A 690 -37.23 70.33 31.30
N ARG A 691 -35.95 70.73 31.21
CA ARG A 691 -35.20 71.35 32.31
C ARG A 691 -34.88 72.82 31.99
N GLY A 692 -35.35 73.72 32.87
CA GLY A 692 -35.18 75.18 32.76
C GLY A 692 -35.85 75.92 33.93
N ASN A 693 -36.66 76.94 33.65
CA ASN A 693 -37.48 77.63 34.68
C ASN A 693 -38.90 77.95 34.15
N PRO A 694 -39.98 77.34 34.67
CA PRO A 694 -39.97 76.20 35.60
C PRO A 694 -39.29 74.96 34.98
N SER A 695 -38.86 74.03 35.83
CA SER A 695 -38.22 72.77 35.42
C SER A 695 -39.03 71.55 35.85
N GLY A 696 -38.89 70.45 35.11
CA GLY A 696 -39.42 69.14 35.50
C GLY A 696 -40.74 68.75 34.84
N GLU A 697 -41.09 69.34 33.70
CA GLU A 697 -42.23 68.88 32.90
C GLU A 697 -41.80 67.66 32.05
N VAL A 698 -42.38 66.49 32.34
CA VAL A 698 -42.17 65.24 31.58
C VAL A 698 -43.36 65.00 30.65
N ALA A 699 -43.10 64.63 29.40
CA ALA A 699 -44.11 64.36 28.39
C ALA A 699 -43.74 63.14 27.54
N ASN A 700 -44.73 62.32 27.18
CA ASN A 700 -44.53 61.07 26.45
C ASN A 700 -45.18 61.12 25.06
N GLY A 701 -44.58 60.43 24.10
CA GLY A 701 -45.00 60.38 22.70
C GLY A 701 -44.01 61.04 21.75
N PHE A 702 -44.15 60.75 20.45
CA PHE A 702 -43.24 61.20 19.39
C PHE A 702 -43.07 62.72 19.29
N ASP A 703 -44.17 63.48 19.41
CA ASP A 703 -44.18 64.93 19.28
C ASP A 703 -44.96 65.60 20.42
N PRO A 704 -44.32 65.87 21.58
CA PRO A 704 -44.94 66.60 22.68
C PRO A 704 -44.78 68.12 22.53
N SER A 705 -45.79 68.83 23.04
CA SER A 705 -45.81 70.30 23.10
C SER A 705 -45.39 70.82 24.47
N TYR A 706 -44.36 71.66 24.55
CA TYR A 706 -43.97 72.37 25.78
C TYR A 706 -44.26 73.87 25.70
N GLY A 707 -44.94 74.42 26.71
CA GLY A 707 -45.21 75.85 26.86
C GLY A 707 -46.66 76.18 27.29
N PRO A 708 -46.99 77.47 27.49
CA PRO A 708 -46.21 78.66 27.09
C PRO A 708 -44.98 78.91 27.97
N LEU A 709 -43.79 79.00 27.34
CA LEU A 709 -42.52 79.19 28.05
C LEU A 709 -42.19 80.68 28.30
N GLN A 710 -41.40 80.92 29.35
CA GLN A 710 -40.87 82.24 29.74
C GLN A 710 -39.50 82.51 29.09
N PRO A 711 -39.03 83.77 29.01
CA PRO A 711 -37.72 84.06 28.43
C PRO A 711 -36.58 83.34 29.16
N GLY A 712 -35.72 82.63 28.43
CA GLY A 712 -34.66 81.81 28.99
C GLY A 712 -34.10 80.77 28.03
N THR A 713 -33.18 79.94 28.54
CA THR A 713 -32.65 78.76 27.84
C THR A 713 -33.10 77.51 28.58
N TYR A 714 -33.63 76.54 27.84
CA TYR A 714 -34.08 75.25 28.33
C TYR A 714 -33.30 74.14 27.62
N VAL A 715 -33.10 73.01 28.30
CA VAL A 715 -32.60 71.78 27.70
C VAL A 715 -33.65 70.70 27.92
N VAL A 716 -34.10 70.09 26.83
CA VAL A 716 -34.93 68.88 26.87
C VAL A 716 -34.00 67.68 26.81
N LYS A 717 -34.06 66.80 27.81
CA LYS A 717 -33.54 65.44 27.67
C LYS A 717 -34.63 64.63 26.96
N ALA A 718 -34.29 64.00 25.85
CA ALA A 718 -35.13 62.99 25.22
C ALA A 718 -34.59 61.60 25.57
N THR A 719 -35.49 60.64 25.78
CA THR A 719 -35.21 59.21 25.87
C THR A 719 -36.09 58.52 24.84
N ALA A 720 -35.51 57.69 23.97
CA ALA A 720 -36.26 56.81 23.09
C ALA A 720 -35.99 55.35 23.51
N ALA A 721 -37.02 54.52 23.43
CA ALA A 721 -36.96 53.08 23.60
C ALA A 721 -37.68 52.41 22.43
N ASP A 722 -37.02 51.52 21.69
CA ASP A 722 -37.62 50.86 20.53
C ASP A 722 -38.33 49.54 20.89
N SER A 723 -39.01 48.91 19.93
CA SER A 723 -39.75 47.67 20.19
C SER A 723 -38.87 46.44 20.44
N ALA A 724 -37.56 46.52 20.22
CA ALA A 724 -36.61 45.47 20.57
C ALA A 724 -36.05 45.64 22.00
N GLY A 725 -36.12 46.85 22.56
CA GLY A 725 -35.63 47.19 23.90
C GLY A 725 -34.41 48.10 23.91
N CYS A 726 -33.89 48.47 22.74
CA CYS A 726 -32.81 49.43 22.60
C CYS A 726 -33.21 50.78 23.20
N GLN A 727 -32.31 51.41 23.98
CA GLN A 727 -32.56 52.72 24.58
C GLN A 727 -31.49 53.74 24.23
N ALA A 728 -31.92 54.90 23.72
CA ALA A 728 -31.04 56.02 23.39
C ALA A 728 -31.44 57.28 24.19
N VAL A 729 -30.46 58.10 24.55
CA VAL A 729 -30.66 59.42 25.16
C VAL A 729 -30.11 60.51 24.24
N GLY A 730 -30.96 61.48 23.93
CA GLY A 730 -30.65 62.65 23.09
C GLY A 730 -31.00 63.95 23.81
N PHE A 731 -30.59 65.09 23.25
CA PHE A 731 -30.81 66.40 23.87
C PHE A 731 -31.20 67.46 22.84
N VAL A 732 -32.21 68.28 23.17
CA VAL A 732 -32.63 69.44 22.39
C VAL A 732 -32.43 70.71 23.22
N THR A 733 -31.79 71.72 22.66
CA THR A 733 -31.66 73.05 23.32
C THR A 733 -32.72 74.00 22.77
N VAL A 734 -33.43 74.72 23.65
CA VAL A 734 -34.50 75.65 23.27
C VAL A 734 -34.23 77.03 23.87
N PHE A 735 -34.20 78.07 23.04
CA PHE A 735 -34.08 79.46 23.44
C PHE A 735 -35.44 80.18 23.36
N VAL A 736 -35.78 80.99 24.37
CA VAL A 736 -37.06 81.70 24.46
C VAL A 736 -36.82 83.20 24.66
N LEU A 737 -37.41 84.04 23.80
CA LEU A 737 -37.11 85.48 23.69
C LEU A 737 -38.33 86.37 24.01
N SER A 738 -38.17 87.40 24.84
CA SER A 738 -39.28 88.24 25.34
C SER A 738 -40.00 89.04 24.25
N SER A 739 -41.34 88.96 24.22
CA SER A 739 -42.23 89.77 23.38
C SER A 739 -42.46 91.18 23.96
N GLY A 740 -42.62 92.18 23.09
CA GLY A 740 -42.85 93.58 23.45
C GLY A 740 -44.13 94.15 22.82
N GLY A 741 -44.63 95.28 23.33
CA GLY A 741 -45.91 95.87 22.90
C GLY A 741 -45.92 97.40 22.83
N ASP A 742 -46.34 97.89 21.65
CA ASP A 742 -46.79 99.21 21.17
C ASP A 742 -46.65 100.51 21.96
N GLY A 743 -46.42 101.60 21.21
CA GLY A 743 -46.29 102.97 21.73
C GLY A 743 -46.54 104.11 20.72
N GLY A 744 -47.64 104.07 19.95
CA GLY A 744 -48.24 105.28 19.35
C GLY A 744 -47.92 105.61 17.88
N GLU A 745 -48.98 105.77 17.07
CA GLU A 745 -48.94 106.41 15.74
C GLU A 745 -48.91 107.94 15.87
N PRO A 746 -48.41 108.71 14.86
CA PRO A 746 -49.32 109.12 13.78
C PRO A 746 -48.71 109.23 12.36
N ASN A 747 -49.55 108.94 11.35
CA ASN A 747 -49.62 109.52 9.99
C ASN A 747 -48.48 110.44 9.47
N GLY A 748 -47.93 110.18 8.27
CA GLY A 748 -47.04 111.21 7.66
C GLY A 748 -46.41 111.10 6.25
N ASN A 749 -46.70 110.12 5.38
CA ASN A 749 -46.49 110.16 3.91
C ASN A 749 -45.17 110.78 3.34
N GLY A 750 -44.21 109.96 2.88
CA GLY A 750 -42.93 110.43 2.29
C GLY A 750 -42.42 109.58 1.11
N ASN A 751 -42.35 110.17 -0.08
CA ASN A 751 -42.16 109.53 -1.39
C ASN A 751 -40.69 109.18 -1.77
N THR A 752 -40.55 108.36 -2.84
CA THR A 752 -39.43 108.24 -3.81
C THR A 752 -38.11 107.51 -3.46
N ASN A 753 -37.93 106.38 -4.16
CA ASN A 753 -36.78 105.98 -4.99
C ASN A 753 -35.31 106.21 -4.53
N GLY A 754 -34.54 105.12 -4.47
CA GLY A 754 -33.07 105.17 -4.55
C GLY A 754 -32.36 103.85 -4.28
N ALA A 755 -32.09 103.04 -5.32
CA ALA A 755 -31.08 101.97 -5.23
C ALA A 755 -29.66 102.57 -5.31
N PRO A 756 -28.63 101.88 -4.80
CA PRO A 756 -27.88 101.02 -5.73
C PRO A 756 -27.32 99.71 -5.15
N ASN A 757 -27.17 98.73 -6.05
CA ASN A 757 -26.26 97.57 -5.94
C ASN A 757 -24.82 98.03 -6.23
N PRO A 758 -23.72 97.38 -5.75
CA PRO A 758 -23.20 96.24 -6.52
C PRO A 758 -22.44 95.12 -5.75
N ASN A 759 -22.38 93.96 -6.40
CA ASN A 759 -21.33 92.90 -6.36
C ASN A 759 -19.90 93.51 -6.66
N PRO A 760 -18.71 92.85 -6.59
CA PRO A 760 -18.49 91.43 -6.92
C PRO A 760 -17.28 90.62 -6.34
N ASN A 761 -17.31 89.30 -6.63
CA ASN A 761 -16.20 88.34 -6.86
C ASN A 761 -15.16 88.00 -5.74
N GLY A 762 -14.69 86.75 -5.62
CA GLY A 762 -15.13 85.51 -6.30
C GLY A 762 -14.08 84.38 -6.35
N ASN A 763 -14.48 83.22 -6.92
CA ASN A 763 -13.68 82.06 -7.35
C ASN A 763 -13.01 81.19 -6.24
N ASN A 764 -12.79 79.87 -6.41
CA ASN A 764 -12.94 79.00 -7.61
C ASN A 764 -13.05 77.48 -7.26
N ASN A 765 -13.76 76.68 -8.10
CA ASN A 765 -13.46 75.28 -8.52
C ASN A 765 -13.32 74.13 -7.46
N LEU A 766 -13.69 72.84 -7.65
CA LEU A 766 -14.38 71.98 -8.67
C LEU A 766 -15.20 70.89 -7.87
N ILE A 767 -15.83 69.78 -8.35
CA ILE A 767 -16.21 69.16 -9.67
C ILE A 767 -17.44 68.21 -9.44
N PRO A 768 -18.26 67.84 -10.46
CA PRO A 768 -19.37 66.85 -10.35
C PRO A 768 -19.05 65.54 -11.18
N PRO A 769 -19.97 64.63 -11.63
CA PRO A 769 -21.44 64.55 -11.50
C PRO A 769 -22.12 63.13 -11.38
N CYS A 770 -23.48 63.14 -11.29
CA CYS A 770 -24.47 62.18 -11.86
C CYS A 770 -24.72 60.75 -11.30
N GLY A 771 -25.96 60.28 -11.54
CA GLY A 771 -26.58 59.01 -11.12
C GLY A 771 -27.65 59.24 -10.03
N ASP A 772 -28.90 58.76 -10.10
CA ASP A 772 -29.63 57.98 -11.10
C ASP A 772 -31.13 58.38 -11.12
N GLY A 773 -31.98 57.71 -11.92
CA GLY A 773 -33.43 57.84 -11.79
C GLY A 773 -34.22 56.69 -12.45
N VAL A 774 -35.51 56.61 -12.08
CA VAL A 774 -36.60 55.84 -12.73
C VAL A 774 -36.56 54.31 -12.51
N MET A 775 -37.63 53.59 -12.14
CA MET A 775 -38.98 53.90 -11.60
C MET A 775 -39.63 52.57 -11.11
N CYS A 776 -40.63 52.66 -10.21
CA CYS A 776 -41.67 51.62 -9.95
C CYS A 776 -41.21 50.24 -9.40
N GLY A 777 -42.11 49.42 -8.81
CA GLY A 777 -43.46 49.75 -8.34
C GLY A 777 -44.48 48.59 -8.32
N ALA A 778 -44.67 47.98 -7.14
CA ALA A 778 -45.89 47.33 -6.62
C ALA A 778 -46.46 46.05 -7.28
N THR A 779 -47.35 45.39 -6.51
CA THR A 779 -48.15 44.18 -6.81
C THR A 779 -47.37 42.86 -6.97
N GLY A 780 -47.95 41.68 -6.72
CA GLY A 780 -49.29 41.35 -6.21
C GLY A 780 -49.54 39.83 -6.31
N GLY A 781 -50.23 39.23 -5.33
CA GLY A 781 -50.26 37.77 -5.16
C GLY A 781 -51.27 36.98 -6.01
N GLY A 782 -50.96 35.70 -6.25
CA GLY A 782 -51.82 34.63 -6.79
C GLY A 782 -50.98 33.35 -6.93
N MET A 783 -51.15 32.32 -6.08
CA MET A 783 -52.08 31.18 -6.27
C MET A 783 -51.81 30.44 -7.59
N THR A 784 -51.59 29.12 -7.67
CA THR A 784 -52.58 28.05 -7.38
C THR A 784 -51.98 26.63 -7.60
N ILE A 785 -52.12 25.66 -6.65
CA ILE A 785 -52.20 24.16 -6.85
C ILE A 785 -50.94 23.44 -7.47
N LEU A 786 -50.45 22.20 -7.17
CA LEU A 786 -50.67 21.02 -6.28
C LEU A 786 -49.31 20.18 -6.28
N MET A 787 -49.06 18.96 -5.75
CA MET A 787 -49.80 17.94 -4.98
C MET A 787 -48.90 17.05 -4.08
N THR A 788 -49.31 16.93 -2.81
CA THR A 788 -49.38 15.77 -1.88
C THR A 788 -48.81 14.37 -2.26
N LEU A 789 -48.03 13.75 -1.34
CA LEU A 789 -48.11 12.36 -0.78
C LEU A 789 -46.78 12.01 -0.02
N ILE A 790 -46.68 12.06 1.32
CA ILE A 790 -47.05 11.05 2.37
C ILE A 790 -46.00 9.92 2.61
N GLY A 791 -45.56 9.79 3.88
CA GLY A 791 -44.69 8.72 4.43
C GLY A 791 -43.63 9.30 5.40
N SER A 792 -43.78 9.36 6.73
CA SER A 792 -44.00 8.31 7.76
C SER A 792 -42.77 7.41 8.00
N SER A 793 -42.26 7.15 9.22
CA SER A 793 -42.68 7.59 10.57
C SER A 793 -41.75 7.04 11.70
N VAL A 794 -41.73 7.70 12.88
CA VAL A 794 -41.18 7.22 14.20
C VAL A 794 -39.65 7.10 14.31
N GLY A 795 -38.99 7.53 15.41
CA GLY A 795 -39.45 8.33 16.56
C GLY A 795 -38.52 8.27 17.79
N LEU A 796 -38.45 9.34 18.58
CA LEU A 796 -37.65 9.41 19.82
C LEU A 796 -38.42 8.97 21.08
N ARG A 797 -37.69 8.45 22.08
CA ARG A 797 -38.19 8.32 23.46
C ARG A 797 -37.23 8.96 24.47
N VAL A 798 -37.78 9.78 25.35
CA VAL A 798 -37.12 10.38 26.51
C VAL A 798 -37.01 9.35 27.65
N PHE A 799 -35.89 9.35 28.39
CA PHE A 799 -35.91 9.03 29.83
C PHE A 799 -34.83 9.82 30.60
N SER A 800 -34.88 9.76 31.93
CA SER A 800 -34.46 10.86 32.81
C SER A 800 -33.16 10.66 33.60
N ARG A 801 -32.62 11.79 34.09
CA ARG A 801 -31.53 11.89 35.08
C ARG A 801 -31.66 10.87 36.22
N ARG A 802 -30.53 10.29 36.64
CA ARG A 802 -30.24 10.07 38.06
C ARG A 802 -28.75 10.14 38.36
N SER A 803 -28.39 10.75 39.48
CA SER A 803 -27.01 10.89 39.93
C SER A 803 -26.64 9.82 40.96
N ARG A 804 -25.34 9.52 41.06
CA ARG A 804 -24.68 9.19 42.33
C ARG A 804 -23.16 9.37 42.22
N ARG A 805 -22.55 9.90 43.28
CA ARG A 805 -21.10 9.85 43.49
C ARG A 805 -20.72 8.44 43.94
N ARG A 806 -19.59 7.94 43.46
CA ARG A 806 -18.44 7.72 44.35
C ARG A 806 -17.13 7.86 43.58
#